data_AF-A0A1F1K8Z1-F1
#
_entry.id   AF-A0A1F1K8Z1-F1
#
_cell.length_a   1.000
_cell.length_b   1.000
_cell.length_c   1.000
_cell.angle_alpha   90.00
_cell.angle_beta   90.00
_cell.angle_gamma   90.00
#
_symmetry.space_group_name_H-M   'P 1'
#
loop_
_entity.id
_entity.type
_entity.pdbx_description
1 polymer ?
#
loop_
_entity_poly.entity_id
_entity_poly.type
_entity_poly.pdbx_seq_one_letter_code
_entity_poly.pdbx_strand_id
1 'polypeptide(L)'
;MNSTSRKAMGALGVVGLALTAAPAAVAAGGNAAAEQGTAGDYIVLLNQSAKVASAGGLDTASGKAAAQAHTNRVVEGFKADGIEVKRTYSTLGGFSATLTAEQAAELQNDPAVASITKDTVVTLGEQKGSTQRITGAPAAGEQKDPYSWGLDRIDQANLPLDNVFKYAASGQGITAYVIDSGARSSHLDFTGRIKPGKDVVNDGLGTEDCLGHGTHVAGTVAGEFSGVAKEASIVPVRVFGCEGSAPNSQIIEGMDWVAANAKAPAVVNMSLGGPVDPASDQAAERLVDAGLVTVVAAGNDANDACENSPSREPKVLTVAATDQKDNRSIFGGGQESSYGKCVDLFAPGSNIVSSGFEADDQLLEMGGTSMAAPHVAGAAALYLQKNPKATVAEVNKAITSTATQGKVKDLKGSPNLLLNTTELLKGGDKPDPDPKRDLVRWGGKDRYETAAEVATSGQKSAATVYLASGQGFSDAMTSSNAAAGSARTAALPGDGDVPTLLTRTGSLPASTKAALQKLGTKSVTVIGGEKAVSPAVEAELKAMGLGVKRISGGDRYETSANVAKRFGSGVDTLYVASGEDKAYADALAGAALAGSKQAPVLLTRPDQADAVTMDAVKSLAPKKVVVLGGPAAVSDAVAKQVGASERLAGADRYETSVAIAKKFEGEKYNFFATGHDYADALSGGTMAANQDSPLLLTRQQALPGSVGAYVKADPADHNVIVGGPAAVSTTVEASLKAALGIK
;
A
#
# COMPACT_ATOMS: atom_id res chain seq x y z
N MET A 1 -9.99 -20.05 64.17
CA MET A 1 -9.33 -20.69 65.32
C MET A 1 -8.38 -21.74 64.76
N ASN A 2 -7.05 -21.74 64.96
CA ASN A 2 -6.16 -20.80 65.64
C ASN A 2 -4.80 -20.74 64.91
N SER A 3 -4.18 -19.55 64.92
CA SER A 3 -2.75 -19.23 65.15
C SER A 3 -1.77 -20.41 65.37
N THR A 4 -0.47 -20.42 64.97
CA THR A 4 0.49 -19.41 64.42
C THR A 4 1.82 -20.17 64.16
N SER A 5 2.89 -19.70 63.48
CA SER A 5 3.23 -18.52 62.65
C SER A 5 4.61 -18.80 61.98
N ARG A 6 5.09 -17.93 61.06
CA ARG A 6 6.49 -17.41 61.07
C ARG A 6 6.74 -16.29 60.04
N LYS A 7 7.14 -15.13 60.57
CA LYS A 7 8.03 -14.06 60.05
C LYS A 7 8.01 -13.66 58.56
N ALA A 8 7.73 -12.38 58.33
CA ALA A 8 8.04 -11.63 57.12
C ALA A 8 9.37 -10.85 57.26
N MET A 9 9.95 -10.42 56.13
CA MET A 9 11.05 -9.45 56.07
C MET A 9 10.84 -8.55 54.84
N GLY A 10 10.94 -7.24 55.02
CA GLY A 10 10.50 -6.24 54.01
C GLY A 10 11.63 -5.69 53.12
N ALA A 11 11.25 -5.00 52.06
CA ALA A 11 12.14 -4.35 51.10
C ALA A 11 12.34 -2.85 51.41
N LEU A 12 13.51 -2.31 51.03
CA LEU A 12 13.73 -0.88 50.76
C LEU A 12 14.93 -0.73 49.79
N GLY A 13 14.87 0.23 48.87
CA GLY A 13 15.83 0.37 47.77
C GLY A 13 16.87 1.48 47.94
N VAL A 14 17.79 1.60 46.97
CA VAL A 14 18.80 2.68 46.87
C VAL A 14 19.00 3.08 45.40
N VAL A 15 19.18 4.38 45.15
CA VAL A 15 19.50 5.00 43.85
C VAL A 15 21.02 5.03 43.63
N GLY A 16 21.49 4.78 42.41
CA GLY A 16 22.91 4.91 42.05
C GLY A 16 23.13 5.47 40.65
N LEU A 17 23.75 6.66 40.56
CA LEU A 17 24.28 7.22 39.32
C LEU A 17 25.53 6.43 38.88
N ALA A 18 25.70 6.20 37.57
CA ALA A 18 26.93 5.68 37.00
C ALA A 18 27.40 6.58 35.83
N LEU A 19 28.59 7.17 35.98
CA LEU A 19 29.31 7.79 34.86
C LEU A 19 29.96 6.68 34.02
N THR A 20 29.77 6.71 32.71
CA THR A 20 30.48 5.82 31.78
C THR A 20 31.77 6.49 31.30
N ALA A 21 32.91 6.02 31.80
CA ALA A 21 34.22 6.26 31.21
C ALA A 21 34.54 5.13 30.23
N ALA A 22 34.86 5.46 28.98
CA ALA A 22 35.25 4.47 27.97
C ALA A 22 36.71 3.99 28.20
N PRO A 23 36.99 2.67 28.17
CA PRO A 23 38.36 2.18 28.12
C PRO A 23 38.95 2.34 26.71
N ALA A 24 40.19 2.81 26.63
CA ALA A 24 40.92 2.92 25.38
C ALA A 24 41.37 1.56 24.85
N ALA A 25 41.62 1.48 23.53
CA ALA A 25 42.14 0.29 22.87
C ALA A 25 43.55 -0.09 23.38
N VAL A 26 43.77 -1.38 23.57
CA VAL A 26 45.11 -1.96 23.74
C VAL A 26 45.34 -2.93 22.59
N ALA A 27 46.28 -2.59 21.70
CA ALA A 27 46.75 -3.50 20.68
C ALA A 27 47.67 -4.56 21.31
N ALA A 28 47.27 -5.82 21.23
CA ALA A 28 48.11 -6.96 21.58
C ALA A 28 48.34 -7.79 20.31
N GLY A 29 49.54 -7.69 19.74
CA GLY A 29 49.96 -8.55 18.65
C GLY A 29 50.22 -9.98 19.16
N GLY A 30 49.56 -10.95 18.55
CA GLY A 30 49.83 -12.37 18.76
C GLY A 30 49.70 -13.11 17.43
N ASN A 31 50.74 -13.84 17.04
CA ASN A 31 50.68 -14.74 15.88
C ASN A 31 49.69 -15.88 16.19
N ALA A 32 48.46 -15.75 15.73
CA ALA A 32 47.63 -16.91 15.43
C ALA A 32 47.94 -17.32 13.99
N ALA A 33 48.38 -18.57 13.80
CA ALA A 33 48.47 -19.14 12.45
C ALA A 33 47.07 -19.17 11.83
N ALA A 34 46.98 -18.92 10.52
CA ALA A 34 45.71 -18.98 9.80
C ALA A 34 45.11 -20.40 9.92
N GLU A 35 44.03 -20.54 10.69
CA GLU A 35 43.08 -21.62 10.43
C GLU A 35 42.48 -21.36 9.06
N GLN A 36 42.79 -22.22 8.08
CA GLN A 36 42.16 -22.18 6.78
C GLN A 36 40.66 -22.47 6.98
N GLY A 37 39.83 -21.43 6.88
CA GLY A 37 38.39 -21.56 7.03
C GLY A 37 37.85 -22.55 5.99
N THR A 38 37.22 -23.63 6.46
CA THR A 38 36.64 -24.65 5.57
C THR A 38 35.67 -24.01 4.60
N ALA A 39 35.91 -24.16 3.31
CA ALA A 39 35.04 -23.60 2.28
C ALA A 39 33.63 -24.18 2.37
N GLY A 40 32.63 -23.36 2.06
CA GLY A 40 31.22 -23.72 2.11
C GLY A 40 30.46 -23.17 0.91
N ASP A 41 29.21 -23.63 0.75
CA ASP A 41 28.36 -23.25 -0.37
C ASP A 41 27.57 -21.98 -0.02
N TYR A 42 27.57 -21.02 -0.96
CA TYR A 42 26.89 -19.73 -0.83
C TYR A 42 26.10 -19.38 -2.08
N ILE A 43 25.08 -18.56 -1.88
CA ILE A 43 24.28 -17.91 -2.90
C ILE A 43 24.65 -16.43 -2.87
N VAL A 44 24.95 -15.86 -4.04
CA VAL A 44 25.34 -14.47 -4.22
C VAL A 44 24.41 -13.85 -5.25
N LEU A 45 23.49 -12.98 -4.82
CA LEU A 45 22.71 -12.17 -5.76
C LEU A 45 23.41 -10.84 -6.01
N LEU A 46 23.38 -10.41 -7.26
CA LEU A 46 24.00 -9.20 -7.74
C LEU A 46 23.02 -8.03 -7.73
N ASN A 47 23.56 -6.82 -7.68
CA ASN A 47 22.84 -5.58 -7.94
C ASN A 47 22.39 -5.57 -9.41
N GLN A 48 21.09 -5.37 -9.65
CA GLN A 48 20.57 -5.28 -11.01
C GLN A 48 21.12 -4.02 -11.70
N SER A 49 21.57 -4.16 -12.95
CA SER A 49 22.13 -3.02 -13.70
C SER A 49 21.06 -1.98 -13.97
N ALA A 50 21.40 -0.69 -13.85
CA ALA A 50 20.54 0.41 -14.30
C ALA A 50 20.09 0.27 -15.78
N LYS A 51 20.81 -0.51 -16.58
CA LYS A 51 20.41 -0.87 -17.95
C LYS A 51 19.09 -1.65 -18.00
N VAL A 52 18.79 -2.50 -17.01
CA VAL A 52 17.55 -3.29 -16.94
C VAL A 52 16.34 -2.39 -16.83
N ALA A 53 16.38 -1.42 -15.91
CA ALA A 53 15.35 -0.38 -15.79
C ALA A 53 15.23 0.46 -17.08
N SER A 54 16.35 0.89 -17.67
CA SER A 54 16.33 1.65 -18.93
C SER A 54 15.82 0.85 -20.14
N ALA A 55 15.86 -0.49 -20.07
CA ALA A 55 15.39 -1.40 -21.10
C ALA A 55 13.93 -1.85 -20.91
N GLY A 56 13.26 -1.35 -19.85
CA GLY A 56 11.83 -1.52 -19.61
C GLY A 56 11.46 -2.30 -18.34
N GLY A 57 12.41 -2.95 -17.66
CA GLY A 57 12.13 -3.84 -16.52
C GLY A 57 12.24 -5.33 -16.88
N LEU A 58 12.30 -6.20 -15.87
CA LEU A 58 12.46 -7.65 -16.03
C LEU A 58 11.24 -8.33 -16.67
N ASP A 59 10.08 -7.67 -16.72
CA ASP A 59 8.89 -8.08 -17.47
C ASP A 59 9.07 -8.00 -18.99
N THR A 60 10.01 -7.17 -19.46
CA THR A 60 10.32 -7.01 -20.89
C THR A 60 11.44 -7.93 -21.37
N ALA A 61 11.36 -8.38 -22.63
CA ALA A 61 12.43 -9.18 -23.26
C ALA A 61 13.78 -8.42 -23.30
N SER A 62 13.75 -7.10 -23.48
CA SER A 62 14.96 -6.25 -23.49
C SER A 62 15.58 -6.11 -22.10
N GLY A 63 14.78 -5.99 -21.04
CA GLY A 63 15.27 -5.99 -19.66
C GLY A 63 15.84 -7.34 -19.23
N LYS A 64 15.18 -8.46 -19.56
CA LYS A 64 15.72 -9.82 -19.35
C LYS A 64 17.08 -10.00 -20.03
N ALA A 65 17.20 -9.60 -21.30
CA ALA A 65 18.48 -9.66 -22.02
C ALA A 65 19.55 -8.74 -21.41
N ALA A 66 19.18 -7.55 -20.92
CA ALA A 66 20.10 -6.64 -20.23
C ALA A 66 20.59 -7.20 -18.89
N ALA A 67 19.73 -7.90 -18.14
CA ALA A 67 20.08 -8.60 -16.91
C ALA A 67 21.06 -9.74 -17.22
N GLN A 68 20.70 -10.66 -18.11
CA GLN A 68 21.56 -11.77 -18.56
C GLN A 68 22.94 -11.30 -19.02
N ALA A 69 23.00 -10.26 -19.85
CA ALA A 69 24.25 -9.69 -20.33
C ALA A 69 25.08 -8.98 -19.24
N HIS A 70 24.46 -8.51 -18.15
CA HIS A 70 25.15 -7.97 -16.99
C HIS A 70 25.66 -9.08 -16.07
N THR A 71 24.78 -9.98 -15.64
CA THR A 71 25.07 -11.14 -14.78
C THR A 71 26.26 -11.93 -15.31
N ASN A 72 26.19 -12.36 -16.57
CA ASN A 72 27.23 -13.19 -17.17
C ASN A 72 28.60 -12.48 -17.14
N ARG A 73 28.66 -11.17 -17.42
CA ARG A 73 29.91 -10.41 -17.37
C ARG A 73 30.49 -10.30 -15.96
N VAL A 74 29.66 -10.08 -14.95
CA VAL A 74 30.11 -9.98 -13.55
C VAL A 74 30.58 -11.35 -13.04
N VAL A 75 29.81 -12.40 -13.34
CA VAL A 75 30.15 -13.79 -12.98
C VAL A 75 31.44 -14.28 -13.64
N GLU A 76 31.69 -13.96 -14.91
CA GLU A 76 32.98 -14.26 -15.55
C GLU A 76 34.15 -13.48 -14.92
N GLY A 77 33.91 -12.29 -14.35
CA GLY A 77 34.87 -11.57 -13.53
C GLY A 77 35.25 -12.37 -12.28
N PHE A 78 34.27 -12.72 -11.46
CA PHE A 78 34.51 -13.51 -10.25
C PHE A 78 35.16 -14.87 -10.52
N LYS A 79 34.83 -15.55 -11.64
CA LYS A 79 35.55 -16.75 -12.08
C LYS A 79 37.02 -16.50 -12.40
N ALA A 80 37.34 -15.36 -13.03
CA ALA A 80 38.73 -14.96 -13.30
C ALA A 80 39.49 -14.64 -12.01
N ASP A 81 38.80 -14.13 -10.98
CA ASP A 81 39.33 -13.90 -9.64
C ASP A 81 39.40 -15.19 -8.77
N GLY A 82 39.07 -16.36 -9.35
CA GLY A 82 39.24 -17.66 -8.71
C GLY A 82 38.04 -18.18 -7.90
N ILE A 83 36.86 -17.57 -8.03
CA ILE A 83 35.62 -18.05 -7.39
C ILE A 83 35.08 -19.29 -8.13
N GLU A 84 34.87 -20.39 -7.39
CA GLU A 84 34.29 -21.63 -7.93
C GLU A 84 32.76 -21.51 -8.07
N VAL A 85 32.31 -20.90 -9.17
CA VAL A 85 30.89 -20.74 -9.50
C VAL A 85 30.26 -22.08 -9.91
N LYS A 86 29.23 -22.52 -9.16
CA LYS A 86 28.46 -23.76 -9.42
C LYS A 86 27.25 -23.54 -10.33
N ARG A 87 26.46 -22.48 -10.08
CA ARG A 87 25.24 -22.13 -10.85
C ARG A 87 25.23 -20.64 -11.17
N THR A 88 24.53 -20.24 -12.22
CA THR A 88 24.38 -18.82 -12.60
C THR A 88 22.91 -18.49 -12.86
N TYR A 89 22.36 -17.55 -12.09
CA TYR A 89 20.98 -17.06 -12.20
C TYR A 89 20.98 -15.87 -13.16
N SER A 90 21.01 -16.18 -14.45
CA SER A 90 21.28 -15.21 -15.52
C SER A 90 20.29 -14.04 -15.53
N THR A 91 19.00 -14.30 -15.32
CA THR A 91 17.89 -13.35 -15.47
C THR A 91 17.56 -12.66 -14.15
N LEU A 92 17.49 -13.41 -13.05
CA LEU A 92 17.32 -12.88 -11.70
C LEU A 92 18.58 -12.15 -11.22
N GLY A 93 19.76 -12.45 -11.77
CA GLY A 93 21.00 -11.73 -11.49
C GLY A 93 21.72 -12.23 -10.23
N GLY A 94 22.42 -13.36 -10.36
CA GLY A 94 23.24 -13.94 -9.30
C GLY A 94 23.97 -15.21 -9.70
N PHE A 95 24.59 -15.86 -8.72
CA PHE A 95 25.24 -17.16 -8.86
C PHE A 95 25.27 -17.91 -7.52
N SER A 96 25.57 -19.21 -7.54
CA SER A 96 26.04 -19.93 -6.34
C SER A 96 27.47 -20.38 -6.53
N ALA A 97 28.23 -20.46 -5.43
CA ALA A 97 29.65 -20.79 -5.46
C ALA A 97 30.11 -21.53 -4.19
N THR A 98 31.22 -22.26 -4.30
CA THR A 98 32.04 -22.64 -3.15
C THR A 98 32.90 -21.43 -2.76
N LEU A 99 32.83 -20.97 -1.51
CA LEU A 99 33.63 -19.85 -1.00
C LEU A 99 34.34 -20.22 0.29
N THR A 100 35.59 -19.78 0.45
CA THR A 100 36.23 -19.68 1.77
C THR A 100 35.59 -18.57 2.61
N ALA A 101 35.89 -18.53 3.91
CA ALA A 101 35.40 -17.47 4.79
C ALA A 101 35.90 -16.08 4.35
N GLU A 102 37.12 -16.01 3.84
CA GLU A 102 37.76 -14.80 3.31
C GLU A 102 37.05 -14.33 2.03
N GLN A 103 36.83 -15.23 1.05
CA GLN A 103 36.12 -14.90 -0.18
C GLN A 103 34.67 -14.47 0.07
N ALA A 104 33.99 -15.09 1.03
CA ALA A 104 32.65 -14.68 1.43
C ALA A 104 32.64 -13.27 2.05
N ALA A 105 33.64 -12.93 2.89
CA ALA A 105 33.79 -11.60 3.46
C ALA A 105 34.19 -10.55 2.42
N GLU A 106 35.00 -10.89 1.42
CA GLU A 106 35.35 -10.02 0.30
C GLU A 106 34.10 -9.72 -0.56
N LEU A 107 33.38 -10.76 -1.00
CA LEU A 107 32.15 -10.61 -1.79
C LEU A 107 31.04 -9.86 -1.02
N GLN A 108 30.95 -10.01 0.30
CA GLN A 108 30.00 -9.24 1.12
C GLN A 108 30.24 -7.71 1.06
N ASN A 109 31.47 -7.29 0.72
CA ASN A 109 31.84 -5.88 0.58
C ASN A 109 31.96 -5.42 -0.88
N ASP A 110 31.73 -6.31 -1.86
CA ASP A 110 31.84 -5.99 -3.28
C ASP A 110 30.61 -5.16 -3.76
N PRO A 111 30.81 -4.02 -4.44
CA PRO A 111 29.71 -3.14 -4.86
C PRO A 111 28.78 -3.75 -5.93
N ALA A 112 29.16 -4.85 -6.58
CA ALA A 112 28.29 -5.59 -7.48
C ALA A 112 27.34 -6.55 -6.74
N VAL A 113 27.58 -6.87 -5.47
CA VAL A 113 26.78 -7.81 -4.67
C VAL A 113 25.62 -7.07 -3.98
N ALA A 114 24.41 -7.64 -4.08
CA ALA A 114 23.19 -7.19 -3.43
C ALA A 114 22.88 -8.00 -2.15
N SER A 115 23.19 -9.29 -2.17
CA SER A 115 23.13 -10.16 -1.00
C SER A 115 24.07 -11.36 -1.16
N ILE A 116 24.57 -11.85 -0.03
CA ILE A 116 25.29 -13.11 0.08
C ILE A 116 24.71 -13.88 1.26
N THR A 117 24.31 -15.12 1.02
CA THR A 117 23.74 -16.02 2.02
C THR A 117 24.40 -17.39 1.90
N LYS A 118 24.48 -18.12 3.02
CA LYS A 118 24.95 -19.51 2.97
C LYS A 118 23.85 -20.37 2.35
N ASP A 119 24.19 -21.26 1.44
CA ASP A 119 23.22 -22.15 0.82
C ASP A 119 22.65 -23.10 1.88
N THR A 120 21.33 -23.10 2.05
CA THR A 120 20.60 -23.91 3.04
C THR A 120 19.61 -24.82 2.35
N VAL A 121 19.27 -25.94 3.00
CA VAL A 121 18.33 -26.92 2.48
C VAL A 121 16.92 -26.60 2.95
N VAL A 122 16.00 -26.53 2.01
CA VAL A 122 14.55 -26.56 2.25
C VAL A 122 14.06 -28.00 2.13
N THR A 123 13.14 -28.39 2.99
CA THR A 123 12.53 -29.72 3.02
C THR A 123 11.00 -29.59 3.02
N LEU A 124 10.36 -30.32 2.13
CA LEU A 124 8.91 -30.47 2.08
C LEU A 124 8.44 -31.43 3.20
N GLY A 125 7.24 -31.19 3.73
CA GLY A 125 6.65 -32.02 4.79
C GLY A 125 6.36 -33.46 4.36
N GLU A 126 5.94 -34.31 5.30
CA GLU A 126 5.60 -35.70 4.99
C GLU A 126 4.27 -35.80 4.21
N GLN A 127 4.28 -36.55 3.10
CA GLN A 127 3.15 -36.66 2.17
C GLN A 127 2.20 -37.79 2.59
N LYS A 128 1.28 -37.54 3.52
CA LYS A 128 0.32 -38.55 4.01
C LYS A 128 -1.10 -38.01 4.17
N GLY A 129 -2.06 -38.80 3.71
CA GLY A 129 -3.49 -38.61 3.96
C GLY A 129 -4.33 -39.74 3.39
N SER A 130 -5.65 -39.56 3.38
CA SER A 130 -6.56 -40.50 2.74
C SER A 130 -6.42 -40.45 1.21
N THR A 131 -6.72 -41.56 0.52
CA THR A 131 -6.78 -41.60 -0.94
C THR A 131 -8.16 -42.03 -1.42
N GLN A 132 -8.58 -41.49 -2.56
CA GLN A 132 -9.80 -41.84 -3.27
C GLN A 132 -9.56 -41.82 -4.78
N ARG A 133 -10.60 -42.08 -5.59
CA ARG A 133 -10.49 -42.16 -7.05
C ARG A 133 -11.47 -41.20 -7.71
N ILE A 134 -11.13 -40.72 -8.90
CA ILE A 134 -12.02 -39.88 -9.72
C ILE A 134 -13.21 -40.73 -10.21
N THR A 135 -14.41 -40.17 -10.09
CA THR A 135 -15.70 -40.81 -10.35
C THR A 135 -16.68 -39.81 -10.97
N GLY A 136 -16.88 -39.88 -12.29
CA GLY A 136 -17.71 -38.91 -13.02
C GLY A 136 -16.93 -37.63 -13.38
N ALA A 137 -17.55 -36.76 -14.16
CA ALA A 137 -16.94 -35.52 -14.68
C ALA A 137 -17.68 -34.27 -14.18
N PRO A 138 -16.97 -33.16 -13.92
CA PRO A 138 -17.60 -31.89 -13.54
C PRO A 138 -18.45 -31.34 -14.69
N ALA A 139 -19.54 -30.66 -14.36
CA ALA A 139 -20.34 -29.94 -15.34
C ALA A 139 -19.74 -28.55 -15.60
N ALA A 140 -19.96 -28.00 -16.79
CA ALA A 140 -19.41 -26.69 -17.15
C ALA A 140 -20.01 -25.55 -16.30
N GLY A 141 -19.15 -24.82 -15.58
CA GLY A 141 -19.49 -23.64 -14.77
C GLY A 141 -19.93 -23.93 -13.33
N GLU A 142 -20.19 -25.19 -13.00
CA GLU A 142 -20.65 -25.63 -11.68
C GLU A 142 -20.20 -27.07 -11.38
N GLN A 143 -19.46 -27.27 -10.29
CA GLN A 143 -19.13 -28.59 -9.76
C GLN A 143 -19.91 -28.83 -8.46
N LYS A 144 -20.89 -29.74 -8.53
CA LYS A 144 -21.60 -30.25 -7.35
C LYS A 144 -20.77 -31.32 -6.66
N ASP A 145 -20.91 -31.39 -5.34
CA ASP A 145 -20.21 -32.31 -4.45
C ASP A 145 -18.69 -32.37 -4.76
N PRO A 146 -17.98 -31.22 -4.74
CA PRO A 146 -16.56 -31.16 -5.09
C PRO A 146 -15.72 -32.00 -4.12
N TYR A 147 -14.77 -32.77 -4.65
CA TYR A 147 -13.88 -33.65 -3.86
C TYR A 147 -13.16 -32.93 -2.73
N SER A 148 -12.78 -31.67 -2.97
CA SER A 148 -12.21 -30.79 -1.97
C SER A 148 -13.24 -29.79 -1.50
N TRP A 149 -13.53 -29.82 -0.19
CA TRP A 149 -14.30 -28.79 0.49
C TRP A 149 -13.70 -27.38 0.31
N GLY A 150 -12.41 -27.29 0.00
CA GLY A 150 -11.72 -26.03 -0.23
C GLY A 150 -12.25 -25.27 -1.45
N LEU A 151 -12.70 -25.98 -2.50
CA LEU A 151 -13.29 -25.36 -3.69
C LEU A 151 -14.61 -24.65 -3.34
N ASP A 152 -15.52 -25.37 -2.69
CA ASP A 152 -16.76 -24.81 -2.13
C ASP A 152 -16.45 -23.61 -1.23
N ARG A 153 -15.55 -23.78 -0.25
CA ARG A 153 -15.28 -22.71 0.72
C ARG A 153 -14.85 -21.40 0.06
N ILE A 154 -14.08 -21.42 -1.02
CA ILE A 154 -13.59 -20.19 -1.65
C ILE A 154 -14.61 -19.51 -2.57
N ASP A 155 -15.76 -20.10 -2.89
CA ASP A 155 -16.79 -19.44 -3.71
C ASP A 155 -17.86 -18.70 -2.90
N GLN A 156 -17.90 -18.92 -1.57
CA GLN A 156 -18.94 -18.38 -0.68
C GLN A 156 -18.40 -17.60 0.52
N ALA A 157 -19.22 -16.68 1.05
CA ALA A 157 -18.83 -15.77 2.13
C ALA A 157 -19.12 -16.29 3.55
N ASN A 158 -20.03 -17.25 3.73
CA ASN A 158 -20.49 -17.71 5.04
C ASN A 158 -20.61 -19.23 5.06
N LEU A 159 -20.25 -19.86 6.17
CA LEU A 159 -20.66 -21.24 6.47
C LEU A 159 -22.18 -21.29 6.78
N PRO A 160 -22.86 -22.45 6.60
CA PRO A 160 -22.34 -23.74 6.13
C PRO A 160 -21.98 -23.76 4.64
N LEU A 161 -21.18 -24.75 4.24
CA LEU A 161 -20.87 -25.08 2.85
C LEU A 161 -22.15 -25.54 2.11
N ASP A 162 -22.31 -25.18 0.83
CA ASP A 162 -23.50 -25.54 0.02
C ASP A 162 -23.32 -26.80 -0.86
N ASN A 163 -22.11 -27.37 -0.86
CA ASN A 163 -21.61 -28.46 -1.69
C ASN A 163 -21.57 -28.15 -3.20
N VAL A 164 -21.40 -26.89 -3.59
CA VAL A 164 -21.36 -26.47 -4.99
C VAL A 164 -20.28 -25.42 -5.25
N PHE A 165 -19.22 -25.79 -5.98
CA PHE A 165 -18.24 -24.84 -6.49
C PHE A 165 -18.68 -24.23 -7.83
N LYS A 166 -18.97 -22.93 -7.82
CA LYS A 166 -19.42 -22.15 -8.99
C LYS A 166 -18.27 -21.30 -9.51
N TYR A 167 -17.99 -21.38 -10.80
CA TYR A 167 -16.84 -20.70 -11.40
C TYR A 167 -17.22 -19.91 -12.65
N ALA A 168 -17.17 -18.58 -12.54
CA ALA A 168 -17.50 -17.64 -13.62
C ALA A 168 -16.32 -17.33 -14.57
N ALA A 169 -15.24 -18.10 -14.42
CA ALA A 169 -14.00 -18.13 -15.20
C ALA A 169 -13.37 -19.51 -14.95
N SER A 170 -12.57 -20.02 -15.89
CA SER A 170 -11.93 -21.34 -15.84
C SER A 170 -10.41 -21.30 -15.76
N GLY A 171 -9.78 -20.12 -15.93
CA GLY A 171 -8.34 -19.96 -16.08
C GLY A 171 -7.82 -20.22 -17.50
N GLN A 172 -8.71 -20.44 -18.48
CA GLN A 172 -8.35 -20.72 -19.87
C GLN A 172 -7.37 -19.68 -20.44
N GLY A 173 -6.30 -20.18 -21.08
CA GLY A 173 -5.26 -19.34 -21.66
C GLY A 173 -4.18 -18.88 -20.68
N ILE A 174 -4.42 -18.94 -19.36
CA ILE A 174 -3.42 -18.65 -18.34
C ILE A 174 -2.55 -19.89 -18.10
N THR A 175 -1.28 -19.65 -17.77
CA THR A 175 -0.32 -20.70 -17.42
C THR A 175 0.15 -20.50 -15.98
N ALA A 176 0.07 -21.55 -15.17
CA ALA A 176 0.63 -21.59 -13.83
C ALA A 176 1.95 -22.37 -13.84
N TYR A 177 3.01 -21.75 -13.33
CA TYR A 177 4.32 -22.35 -13.12
C TYR A 177 4.40 -22.88 -11.69
N VAL A 178 4.55 -24.19 -11.53
CA VAL A 178 4.57 -24.85 -10.21
C VAL A 178 6.01 -25.22 -9.88
N ILE A 179 6.65 -24.46 -9.00
CA ILE A 179 8.05 -24.69 -8.57
C ILE A 179 8.01 -25.62 -7.35
N ASP A 180 8.25 -26.91 -7.59
CA ASP A 180 7.92 -27.97 -6.63
C ASP A 180 8.65 -29.31 -6.94
N SER A 181 8.13 -30.48 -6.53
CA SER A 181 8.71 -31.82 -6.77
C SER A 181 8.46 -32.41 -8.17
N GLY A 182 7.77 -31.67 -9.05
CA GLY A 182 7.34 -32.11 -10.38
C GLY A 182 5.81 -32.10 -10.51
N ALA A 183 5.28 -32.75 -11.54
CA ALA A 183 3.86 -33.11 -11.61
C ALA A 183 3.70 -34.40 -12.43
N ARG A 184 2.85 -35.34 -11.98
CA ARG A 184 2.47 -36.52 -12.77
C ARG A 184 1.74 -36.10 -14.05
N SER A 185 2.41 -36.13 -15.20
CA SER A 185 1.85 -35.51 -16.41
C SER A 185 0.68 -36.27 -17.03
N SER A 186 0.58 -37.57 -16.76
CA SER A 186 -0.51 -38.45 -17.21
C SER A 186 -1.78 -38.38 -16.37
N HIS A 187 -1.80 -37.62 -15.27
CA HIS A 187 -2.94 -37.54 -14.38
C HIS A 187 -4.16 -36.87 -15.06
N LEU A 188 -5.36 -37.42 -14.86
CA LEU A 188 -6.60 -37.01 -15.52
C LEU A 188 -6.91 -35.53 -15.30
N ASP A 189 -6.65 -35.01 -14.10
CA ASP A 189 -6.77 -33.57 -13.77
C ASP A 189 -6.01 -32.63 -14.71
N PHE A 190 -5.03 -33.11 -15.49
CA PHE A 190 -4.19 -32.29 -16.37
C PHE A 190 -4.25 -32.69 -17.85
N THR A 191 -5.20 -33.53 -18.25
CA THR A 191 -5.31 -34.08 -19.60
C THR A 191 -5.16 -32.98 -20.69
N GLY A 192 -4.08 -33.05 -21.46
CA GLY A 192 -3.78 -32.08 -22.54
C GLY A 192 -3.35 -30.67 -22.09
N ARG A 193 -3.14 -30.43 -20.79
CA ARG A 193 -2.86 -29.11 -20.19
C ARG A 193 -1.50 -28.99 -19.48
N ILE A 194 -0.73 -30.08 -19.37
CA ILE A 194 0.70 -30.01 -19.04
C ILE A 194 1.48 -29.45 -20.23
N LYS A 195 2.31 -28.43 -19.98
CA LYS A 195 3.27 -27.87 -20.93
C LYS A 195 4.70 -28.29 -20.57
N PRO A 196 5.65 -28.29 -21.53
CA PRO A 196 7.07 -28.56 -21.24
C PRO A 196 7.60 -27.63 -20.15
N GLY A 197 8.22 -28.22 -19.12
CA GLY A 197 8.74 -27.53 -17.96
C GLY A 197 10.26 -27.65 -17.80
N LYS A 198 10.73 -27.55 -16.55
CA LYS A 198 12.16 -27.56 -16.22
C LYS A 198 12.44 -28.57 -15.11
N ASP A 199 13.37 -29.46 -15.37
CA ASP A 199 14.04 -30.27 -14.35
C ASP A 199 15.31 -29.54 -13.89
N VAL A 200 15.46 -29.36 -12.58
CA VAL A 200 16.67 -28.84 -11.93
C VAL A 200 17.39 -29.93 -11.12
N VAL A 201 16.71 -31.04 -10.82
CA VAL A 201 17.26 -32.20 -10.11
C VAL A 201 18.19 -32.98 -11.06
N ASN A 202 17.81 -33.12 -12.33
CA ASN A 202 18.57 -33.79 -13.40
C ASN A 202 18.88 -35.28 -13.10
N ASP A 203 17.98 -35.98 -12.40
CA ASP A 203 18.11 -37.41 -12.07
C ASP A 203 17.60 -38.36 -13.18
N GLY A 204 17.09 -37.79 -14.29
CA GLY A 204 16.56 -38.53 -15.42
C GLY A 204 15.04 -38.75 -15.41
N LEU A 205 14.34 -38.32 -14.36
CA LEU A 205 12.86 -38.31 -14.32
C LEU A 205 12.24 -37.10 -15.04
N GLY A 206 13.06 -36.11 -15.40
CA GLY A 206 12.57 -34.89 -16.05
C GLY A 206 11.68 -34.11 -15.08
N THR A 207 10.46 -33.75 -15.52
CA THR A 207 9.51 -33.01 -14.69
C THR A 207 8.45 -33.88 -14.01
N GLU A 208 8.52 -35.21 -14.15
CA GLU A 208 7.61 -36.12 -13.47
C GLU A 208 7.83 -36.09 -11.95
N ASP A 209 6.73 -36.21 -11.21
CA ASP A 209 6.75 -36.22 -9.75
C ASP A 209 7.03 -37.63 -9.21
N CYS A 210 7.90 -37.72 -8.22
CA CYS A 210 8.22 -38.95 -7.48
C CYS A 210 8.01 -38.83 -5.97
N LEU A 211 7.44 -37.70 -5.52
CA LEU A 211 7.15 -37.40 -4.11
C LEU A 211 5.65 -37.22 -3.86
N GLY A 212 4.94 -36.58 -4.79
CA GLY A 212 3.49 -36.34 -4.74
C GLY A 212 3.08 -34.90 -4.45
N HIS A 213 3.96 -34.12 -3.80
CA HIS A 213 3.67 -32.76 -3.37
C HIS A 213 3.32 -31.85 -4.55
N GLY A 214 4.18 -31.80 -5.57
CA GLY A 214 3.99 -30.96 -6.75
C GLY A 214 2.78 -31.36 -7.59
N THR A 215 2.46 -32.66 -7.67
CA THR A 215 1.24 -33.15 -8.31
C THR A 215 -0.01 -32.65 -7.58
N HIS A 216 -0.04 -32.76 -6.25
CA HIS A 216 -1.15 -32.27 -5.43
C HIS A 216 -1.32 -30.74 -5.52
N VAL A 217 -0.20 -30.00 -5.47
CA VAL A 217 -0.17 -28.55 -5.64
C VAL A 217 -0.70 -28.15 -7.02
N ALA A 218 -0.21 -28.76 -8.09
CA ALA A 218 -0.68 -28.51 -9.46
C ALA A 218 -2.18 -28.84 -9.64
N GLY A 219 -2.65 -29.92 -9.01
CA GLY A 219 -4.06 -30.30 -8.94
C GLY A 219 -4.91 -29.19 -8.32
N THR A 220 -4.47 -28.62 -7.20
CA THR A 220 -5.23 -27.59 -6.50
C THR A 220 -5.27 -26.27 -7.30
N VAL A 221 -4.19 -25.95 -8.04
CA VAL A 221 -4.20 -24.79 -8.95
C VAL A 221 -5.17 -25.02 -10.12
N ALA A 222 -5.00 -26.10 -10.89
CA ALA A 222 -5.59 -26.22 -12.23
C ALA A 222 -6.14 -27.61 -12.60
N GLY A 223 -6.36 -28.49 -11.62
CA GLY A 223 -7.04 -29.76 -11.85
C GLY A 223 -8.47 -29.58 -12.36
N GLU A 224 -8.88 -30.40 -13.32
CA GLU A 224 -10.26 -30.42 -13.82
C GLU A 224 -11.27 -30.77 -12.71
N PHE A 225 -10.94 -31.78 -11.90
CA PHE A 225 -11.75 -32.32 -10.82
C PHE A 225 -11.43 -31.68 -9.47
N SER A 226 -10.15 -31.39 -9.23
CA SER A 226 -9.63 -30.92 -7.93
C SER A 226 -9.29 -29.43 -7.86
N GLY A 227 -9.14 -28.74 -9.01
CA GLY A 227 -8.56 -27.41 -9.07
C GLY A 227 -9.55 -26.25 -9.13
N VAL A 228 -9.02 -25.07 -8.76
CA VAL A 228 -9.71 -23.78 -8.84
C VAL A 228 -9.78 -23.25 -10.27
N ALA A 229 -8.67 -23.31 -11.02
CA ALA A 229 -8.55 -22.83 -12.39
C ALA A 229 -8.54 -23.99 -13.41
N LYS A 230 -9.68 -24.67 -13.52
CA LYS A 230 -9.89 -25.97 -14.20
C LYS A 230 -9.40 -26.08 -15.66
N GLU A 231 -9.24 -24.98 -16.39
CA GLU A 231 -8.74 -24.96 -17.77
C GLU A 231 -7.39 -24.24 -17.93
N ALA A 232 -6.76 -23.81 -16.83
CA ALA A 232 -5.39 -23.30 -16.88
C ALA A 232 -4.40 -24.40 -17.28
N SER A 233 -3.29 -24.00 -17.89
CA SER A 233 -2.17 -24.91 -18.18
C SER A 233 -1.18 -24.95 -17.03
N ILE A 234 -0.59 -26.11 -16.75
CA ILE A 234 0.49 -26.26 -15.78
C ILE A 234 1.84 -26.34 -16.51
N VAL A 235 2.85 -25.64 -15.99
CA VAL A 235 4.27 -25.87 -16.29
C VAL A 235 4.95 -26.35 -15.01
N PRO A 236 5.32 -27.65 -14.91
CA PRO A 236 6.05 -28.15 -13.75
C PRO A 236 7.51 -27.70 -13.77
N VAL A 237 8.00 -27.18 -12.65
CA VAL A 237 9.39 -26.77 -12.45
C VAL A 237 9.93 -27.55 -11.27
N ARG A 238 10.55 -28.69 -11.57
CA ARG A 238 10.99 -29.68 -10.59
C ARG A 238 12.31 -29.26 -9.96
N VAL A 239 12.22 -28.79 -8.71
CA VAL A 239 13.35 -28.38 -7.86
C VAL A 239 13.60 -29.33 -6.69
N PHE A 240 12.63 -30.14 -6.29
CA PHE A 240 12.81 -31.19 -5.27
C PHE A 240 12.95 -32.58 -5.91
N GLY A 241 13.93 -33.36 -5.42
CA GLY A 241 14.03 -34.79 -5.72
C GLY A 241 13.05 -35.63 -4.88
N CYS A 242 13.11 -36.95 -5.03
CA CYS A 242 12.17 -37.87 -4.37
C CYS A 242 12.31 -37.92 -2.83
N GLU A 243 13.44 -37.43 -2.28
CA GLU A 243 13.68 -37.24 -0.84
C GLU A 243 13.03 -35.94 -0.28
N GLY A 244 12.32 -35.17 -1.11
CA GLY A 244 11.60 -33.96 -0.70
C GLY A 244 12.46 -32.80 -0.20
N SER A 245 13.78 -32.84 -0.41
CA SER A 245 14.72 -31.80 0.04
C SER A 245 15.55 -31.24 -1.11
N ALA A 246 15.84 -29.93 -1.07
CA ALA A 246 16.64 -29.23 -2.08
C ALA A 246 17.40 -28.03 -1.48
N PRO A 247 18.62 -27.71 -1.94
CA PRO A 247 19.29 -26.47 -1.56
C PRO A 247 18.59 -25.25 -2.20
N ASN A 248 18.59 -24.11 -1.51
CA ASN A 248 18.04 -22.85 -2.04
C ASN A 248 18.70 -22.47 -3.37
N SER A 249 19.98 -22.78 -3.57
CA SER A 249 20.66 -22.54 -4.85
C SER A 249 20.02 -23.27 -6.05
N GLN A 250 19.35 -24.40 -5.81
CA GLN A 250 18.61 -25.18 -6.81
C GLN A 250 17.19 -24.64 -7.01
N ILE A 251 16.53 -24.22 -5.93
CA ILE A 251 15.21 -23.57 -6.00
C ILE A 251 15.30 -22.26 -6.81
N ILE A 252 16.32 -21.45 -6.56
CA ILE A 252 16.57 -20.19 -7.28
C ILE A 252 16.95 -20.43 -8.76
N GLU A 253 17.56 -21.56 -9.15
CA GLU A 253 17.70 -21.91 -10.57
C GLU A 253 16.33 -22.17 -11.22
N GLY A 254 15.41 -22.84 -10.52
CA GLY A 254 14.02 -22.99 -10.97
C GLY A 254 13.34 -21.64 -11.17
N MET A 255 13.52 -20.72 -10.22
CA MET A 255 13.00 -19.34 -10.30
C MET A 255 13.64 -18.57 -11.47
N ASP A 256 14.96 -18.69 -11.71
CA ASP A 256 15.64 -18.04 -12.84
C ASP A 256 15.11 -18.53 -14.19
N TRP A 257 14.88 -19.84 -14.30
CA TRP A 257 14.29 -20.42 -15.49
C TRP A 257 12.86 -19.92 -15.73
N VAL A 258 12.04 -19.79 -14.67
CA VAL A 258 10.70 -19.20 -14.77
C VAL A 258 10.78 -17.74 -15.19
N ALA A 259 11.63 -16.92 -14.56
CA ALA A 259 11.83 -15.52 -14.95
C ALA A 259 12.25 -15.39 -16.42
N ALA A 260 13.13 -16.27 -16.92
CA ALA A 260 13.56 -16.29 -18.31
C ALA A 260 12.47 -16.73 -19.30
N ASN A 261 11.69 -17.77 -18.98
CA ASN A 261 10.85 -18.49 -19.95
C ASN A 261 9.34 -18.23 -19.82
N ALA A 262 8.88 -17.65 -18.71
CA ALA A 262 7.46 -17.41 -18.49
C ALA A 262 6.87 -16.38 -19.46
N LYS A 263 5.65 -16.66 -19.92
CA LYS A 263 4.87 -15.81 -20.82
C LYS A 263 3.67 -15.26 -20.06
N ALA A 264 3.74 -13.98 -19.68
CA ALA A 264 2.65 -13.28 -19.03
C ALA A 264 1.42 -13.12 -19.98
N PRO A 265 0.19 -13.06 -19.46
CA PRO A 265 -0.19 -13.22 -18.05
C PRO A 265 -0.03 -14.68 -17.56
N ALA A 266 0.66 -14.83 -16.44
CA ALA A 266 0.98 -16.11 -15.82
C ALA A 266 1.06 -15.98 -14.30
N VAL A 267 0.92 -17.11 -13.62
CA VAL A 267 1.02 -17.23 -12.16
C VAL A 267 2.17 -18.16 -11.82
N VAL A 268 2.87 -17.91 -10.72
CA VAL A 268 3.88 -18.79 -10.13
C VAL A 268 3.38 -19.23 -8.76
N ASN A 269 3.36 -20.53 -8.51
CA ASN A 269 3.08 -21.08 -7.19
C ASN A 269 4.36 -21.71 -6.62
N MET A 270 4.72 -21.30 -5.40
CA MET A 270 5.83 -21.81 -4.62
C MET A 270 5.29 -22.32 -3.28
N SER A 271 4.87 -23.58 -3.23
CA SER A 271 4.35 -24.24 -2.03
C SER A 271 5.46 -24.71 -1.08
N LEU A 272 6.52 -23.90 -0.99
CA LEU A 272 7.78 -24.17 -0.32
C LEU A 272 8.22 -22.95 0.50
N GLY A 273 9.11 -23.16 1.47
CA GLY A 273 9.71 -22.10 2.26
C GLY A 273 10.61 -22.68 3.34
N GLY A 274 11.39 -21.81 3.99
CA GLY A 274 12.30 -22.19 5.07
C GLY A 274 12.67 -20.99 5.94
N PRO A 275 13.74 -21.09 6.75
CA PRO A 275 14.27 -19.98 7.53
C PRO A 275 14.62 -18.75 6.66
N VAL A 276 14.74 -17.58 7.29
CA VAL A 276 15.13 -16.31 6.63
C VAL A 276 16.36 -16.49 5.71
N ASP A 277 16.15 -16.30 4.41
CA ASP A 277 17.17 -16.29 3.37
C ASP A 277 16.95 -15.08 2.42
N PRO A 278 17.72 -13.98 2.61
CA PRO A 278 17.67 -12.81 1.74
C PRO A 278 17.85 -13.07 0.24
N ALA A 279 18.53 -14.15 -0.17
CA ALA A 279 18.67 -14.48 -1.58
C ALA A 279 17.37 -15.07 -2.14
N SER A 280 16.68 -15.90 -1.36
CA SER A 280 15.35 -16.42 -1.72
C SER A 280 14.29 -15.32 -1.76
N ASP A 281 14.32 -14.37 -0.81
CA ASP A 281 13.43 -13.19 -0.82
C ASP A 281 13.65 -12.35 -2.08
N GLN A 282 14.89 -11.95 -2.36
CA GLN A 282 15.24 -11.15 -3.55
C GLN A 282 14.98 -11.89 -4.87
N ALA A 283 15.11 -13.23 -4.91
CA ALA A 283 14.73 -14.02 -6.07
C ALA A 283 13.21 -13.99 -6.30
N ALA A 284 12.40 -14.04 -5.24
CA ALA A 284 10.95 -13.95 -5.31
C ALA A 284 10.46 -12.54 -5.69
N GLU A 285 11.10 -11.50 -5.14
CA GLU A 285 10.92 -10.11 -5.55
C GLU A 285 11.12 -9.95 -7.07
N ARG A 286 12.21 -10.53 -7.59
CA ARG A 286 12.59 -10.42 -9.01
C ARG A 286 11.74 -11.31 -9.94
N LEU A 287 11.04 -12.32 -9.44
CA LEU A 287 9.95 -12.99 -10.18
C LEU A 287 8.75 -12.06 -10.37
N VAL A 288 8.38 -11.30 -9.34
CA VAL A 288 7.29 -10.30 -9.44
C VAL A 288 7.67 -9.15 -10.38
N ASP A 289 8.91 -8.67 -10.30
CA ASP A 289 9.44 -7.67 -11.24
C ASP A 289 9.55 -8.20 -12.68
N ALA A 290 9.54 -9.52 -12.89
CA ALA A 290 9.41 -10.17 -14.19
C ALA A 290 7.96 -10.24 -14.73
N GLY A 291 7.01 -9.57 -14.06
CA GLY A 291 5.61 -9.47 -14.46
C GLY A 291 4.77 -10.70 -14.11
N LEU A 292 5.20 -11.48 -13.11
CA LEU A 292 4.58 -12.76 -12.74
C LEU A 292 3.91 -12.67 -11.37
N VAL A 293 2.62 -13.01 -11.30
CA VAL A 293 1.89 -13.09 -10.02
C VAL A 293 2.45 -14.28 -9.25
N THR A 294 3.16 -14.02 -8.15
CA THR A 294 3.90 -15.04 -7.41
C THR A 294 3.23 -15.28 -6.06
N VAL A 295 2.85 -16.52 -5.79
CA VAL A 295 2.11 -16.95 -4.60
C VAL A 295 2.95 -17.95 -3.81
N VAL A 296 3.09 -17.72 -2.51
CA VAL A 296 3.98 -18.48 -1.62
C VAL A 296 3.24 -19.00 -0.39
N ALA A 297 3.69 -20.13 0.15
CA ALA A 297 3.19 -20.67 1.42
C ALA A 297 3.76 -19.91 2.62
N ALA A 298 2.94 -19.60 3.63
CA ALA A 298 3.39 -18.85 4.82
C ALA A 298 4.37 -19.62 5.75
N GLY A 299 4.29 -20.96 5.76
CA GLY A 299 5.04 -21.85 6.66
C GLY A 299 4.12 -22.70 7.54
N ASN A 300 4.66 -23.77 8.13
CA ASN A 300 3.90 -24.75 8.93
C ASN A 300 4.46 -24.89 10.37
N ASP A 301 5.28 -23.93 10.78
CA ASP A 301 6.13 -24.00 11.98
C ASP A 301 5.54 -23.25 13.19
N ALA A 302 4.27 -22.83 13.09
CA ALA A 302 3.56 -22.08 14.11
C ALA A 302 4.28 -20.79 14.58
N ASN A 303 5.03 -20.13 13.68
CA ASN A 303 5.76 -18.88 13.89
C ASN A 303 5.17 -17.69 13.10
N ASP A 304 5.79 -16.51 13.25
CA ASP A 304 5.49 -15.36 12.38
C ASP A 304 6.11 -15.60 10.99
N ALA A 305 5.30 -15.53 9.93
CA ALA A 305 5.72 -15.71 8.54
C ALA A 305 6.80 -14.69 8.10
N CYS A 306 6.97 -13.58 8.84
CA CYS A 306 8.09 -12.66 8.63
C CYS A 306 9.48 -13.25 8.99
N GLU A 307 9.52 -14.37 9.71
CA GLU A 307 10.73 -15.15 10.06
C GLU A 307 11.03 -16.27 9.05
N ASN A 308 10.22 -16.38 8.00
CA ASN A 308 10.33 -17.39 6.95
C ASN A 308 10.61 -16.73 5.59
N SER A 309 11.29 -17.44 4.70
CA SER A 309 11.55 -17.01 3.31
C SER A 309 11.03 -18.06 2.33
N PRO A 310 10.42 -17.66 1.19
CA PRO A 310 10.21 -16.28 0.70
C PRO A 310 8.98 -15.56 1.27
N SER A 311 8.26 -16.12 2.25
CA SER A 311 6.98 -15.57 2.74
C SER A 311 7.04 -14.19 3.42
N ARG A 312 8.23 -13.70 3.77
CA ARG A 312 8.47 -12.34 4.25
C ARG A 312 8.60 -11.27 3.16
N GLU A 313 8.72 -11.66 1.88
CA GLU A 313 8.91 -10.73 0.76
C GLU A 313 7.62 -9.94 0.46
N PRO A 314 7.59 -8.60 0.58
CA PRO A 314 6.34 -7.83 0.44
C PRO A 314 5.69 -7.81 -0.95
N LYS A 315 6.38 -8.22 -2.03
CA LYS A 315 5.81 -8.23 -3.39
C LYS A 315 5.03 -9.51 -3.76
N VAL A 316 5.26 -10.63 -3.05
CA VAL A 316 4.54 -11.89 -3.31
C VAL A 316 3.20 -11.92 -2.55
N LEU A 317 2.33 -12.88 -2.87
CA LEU A 317 1.14 -13.20 -2.07
C LEU A 317 1.46 -14.34 -1.12
N THR A 318 1.57 -14.04 0.17
CA THR A 318 1.85 -15.01 1.23
C THR A 318 0.56 -15.56 1.83
N VAL A 319 0.39 -16.87 1.75
CA VAL A 319 -0.87 -17.55 2.05
C VAL A 319 -0.79 -18.44 3.28
N ALA A 320 -1.60 -18.12 4.29
CA ALA A 320 -1.82 -18.94 5.48
C ALA A 320 -3.00 -19.92 5.28
N ALA A 321 -3.09 -20.95 6.12
CA ALA A 321 -4.06 -22.03 5.96
C ALA A 321 -5.23 -21.96 6.96
N THR A 322 -6.43 -22.32 6.49
CA THR A 322 -7.61 -22.57 7.34
C THR A 322 -8.17 -23.98 7.24
N ASP A 323 -8.83 -24.42 8.31
CA ASP A 323 -9.68 -25.60 8.34
C ASP A 323 -11.11 -25.31 7.82
N GLN A 324 -11.91 -26.37 7.69
CA GLN A 324 -13.30 -26.31 7.20
C GLN A 324 -14.27 -25.51 8.10
N LYS A 325 -13.81 -25.03 9.26
CA LYS A 325 -14.58 -24.28 10.25
C LYS A 325 -14.08 -22.84 10.38
N ASP A 326 -13.26 -22.37 9.45
CA ASP A 326 -12.59 -21.06 9.45
C ASP A 326 -11.68 -20.84 10.69
N ASN A 327 -11.08 -21.89 11.24
CA ASN A 327 -9.96 -21.73 12.17
C ASN A 327 -8.65 -21.70 11.38
N ARG A 328 -7.64 -20.94 11.84
CA ARG A 328 -6.25 -21.13 11.38
C ARG A 328 -5.85 -22.60 11.56
N SER A 329 -5.28 -23.21 10.52
CA SER A 329 -5.04 -24.65 10.48
C SER A 329 -4.03 -25.14 11.52
N ILE A 330 -4.37 -26.27 12.13
CA ILE A 330 -3.48 -27.17 12.87
C ILE A 330 -3.43 -28.47 12.06
N PHE A 331 -2.24 -28.92 11.65
CA PHE A 331 -2.07 -30.07 10.74
C PHE A 331 -1.82 -31.38 11.47
N GLY A 332 -1.42 -31.32 12.75
CA GLY A 332 -0.97 -32.47 13.53
C GLY A 332 0.54 -32.46 13.72
N GLY A 333 1.08 -33.38 14.53
CA GLY A 333 2.53 -33.49 14.78
C GLY A 333 3.19 -32.27 15.47
N GLY A 334 2.41 -31.29 15.91
CA GLY A 334 2.91 -29.98 16.40
C GLY A 334 3.00 -28.90 15.31
N GLN A 335 2.65 -29.22 14.06
CA GLN A 335 2.65 -28.27 12.95
C GLN A 335 1.32 -27.49 12.88
N GLU A 336 1.42 -26.18 12.67
CA GLU A 336 0.30 -25.26 12.48
C GLU A 336 0.67 -24.21 11.43
N SER A 337 -0.32 -23.61 10.76
CA SER A 337 -0.07 -22.50 9.85
C SER A 337 0.69 -21.38 10.56
N SER A 338 1.81 -20.93 9.96
CA SER A 338 2.45 -19.67 10.32
C SER A 338 1.47 -18.50 10.09
N TYR A 339 1.74 -17.38 10.76
CA TYR A 339 0.81 -16.26 10.96
C TYR A 339 1.55 -14.92 10.99
N GLY A 340 0.94 -13.86 11.52
CA GLY A 340 1.55 -12.53 11.63
C GLY A 340 1.35 -11.67 10.38
N LYS A 341 2.03 -10.53 10.37
CA LYS A 341 1.79 -9.39 9.45
C LYS A 341 2.35 -9.57 8.03
N CYS A 342 3.14 -10.62 7.79
CA CYS A 342 3.64 -10.97 6.46
C CYS A 342 2.70 -11.95 5.73
N VAL A 343 1.62 -12.41 6.36
CA VAL A 343 0.52 -13.08 5.69
C VAL A 343 -0.38 -12.03 5.04
N ASP A 344 -0.70 -12.18 3.76
CA ASP A 344 -1.67 -11.32 3.07
C ASP A 344 -3.09 -11.82 3.28
N LEU A 345 -3.30 -13.14 3.14
CA LEU A 345 -4.60 -13.78 3.28
C LEU A 345 -4.52 -15.25 3.68
N PHE A 346 -5.67 -15.79 4.07
CA PHE A 346 -5.89 -17.21 4.30
C PHE A 346 -6.59 -17.87 3.10
N ALA A 347 -6.34 -19.17 2.94
CA ALA A 347 -7.09 -20.07 2.06
C ALA A 347 -7.20 -21.48 2.69
N PRO A 348 -8.11 -22.35 2.20
CA PRO A 348 -8.24 -23.73 2.67
C PRO A 348 -6.93 -24.50 2.61
N GLY A 349 -6.47 -25.05 3.75
CA GLY A 349 -5.20 -25.77 3.82
C GLY A 349 -5.16 -26.98 4.75
N SER A 350 -6.25 -27.31 5.47
CA SER A 350 -6.37 -28.62 6.15
C SER A 350 -7.20 -29.59 5.33
N ASN A 351 -6.76 -30.83 5.20
CA ASN A 351 -7.54 -31.94 4.62
C ASN A 351 -8.05 -31.59 3.21
N ILE A 352 -7.16 -31.02 2.39
CA ILE A 352 -7.43 -30.62 1.01
C ILE A 352 -7.22 -31.83 0.13
N VAL A 353 -8.22 -32.19 -0.66
CA VAL A 353 -8.15 -33.30 -1.61
C VAL A 353 -7.68 -32.77 -2.96
N SER A 354 -6.65 -33.38 -3.55
CA SER A 354 -6.17 -33.03 -4.88
C SER A 354 -5.52 -34.21 -5.61
N SER A 355 -4.94 -33.98 -6.78
CA SER A 355 -4.31 -35.01 -7.62
C SER A 355 -3.20 -35.77 -6.87
N GLY A 356 -3.25 -37.10 -6.93
CA GLY A 356 -2.21 -38.00 -6.41
C GLY A 356 -1.23 -38.44 -7.51
N PHE A 357 -0.01 -38.81 -7.13
CA PHE A 357 1.03 -39.16 -8.09
C PHE A 357 1.19 -40.66 -8.38
N GLU A 358 0.51 -41.55 -7.63
CA GLU A 358 0.70 -43.00 -7.80
C GLU A 358 -0.08 -43.57 -9.00
N ALA A 359 -1.17 -42.94 -9.41
CA ALA A 359 -2.01 -43.36 -10.54
C ALA A 359 -2.75 -42.17 -11.17
N ASP A 360 -3.16 -42.31 -12.42
CA ASP A 360 -3.70 -41.21 -13.24
C ASP A 360 -5.05 -40.65 -12.74
N ASP A 361 -5.79 -41.42 -11.96
CA ASP A 361 -7.12 -41.11 -11.41
C ASP A 361 -7.15 -41.12 -9.87
N GLN A 362 -5.98 -41.02 -9.23
CA GLN A 362 -5.87 -40.96 -7.76
C GLN A 362 -6.12 -39.54 -7.25
N LEU A 363 -6.94 -39.41 -6.21
CA LEU A 363 -6.95 -38.21 -5.38
C LEU A 363 -6.33 -38.54 -4.02
N LEU A 364 -5.56 -37.61 -3.49
CA LEU A 364 -4.85 -37.67 -2.21
C LEU A 364 -5.31 -36.49 -1.34
N GLU A 365 -5.49 -36.72 -0.04
CA GLU A 365 -5.75 -35.68 0.96
C GLU A 365 -4.43 -35.20 1.57
N MET A 366 -4.27 -33.88 1.77
CA MET A 366 -3.10 -33.27 2.39
C MET A 366 -3.42 -32.07 3.28
N GLY A 367 -2.51 -31.73 4.19
CA GLY A 367 -2.58 -30.55 5.04
C GLY A 367 -1.28 -29.73 5.00
N GLY A 368 -1.41 -28.41 4.83
CA GLY A 368 -0.29 -27.45 4.87
C GLY A 368 -0.66 -26.10 4.27
N THR A 369 0.12 -25.06 4.58
CA THR A 369 0.10 -23.79 3.81
C THR A 369 0.45 -24.00 2.34
N SER A 370 1.22 -25.06 2.06
CA SER A 370 1.48 -25.61 0.72
C SER A 370 0.22 -26.01 -0.06
N MET A 371 -0.90 -26.30 0.61
CA MET A 371 -2.21 -26.57 -0.02
C MET A 371 -3.10 -25.32 -0.06
N ALA A 372 -2.83 -24.32 0.79
CA ALA A 372 -3.53 -23.04 0.78
C ALA A 372 -3.07 -22.13 -0.37
N ALA A 373 -1.74 -21.99 -0.56
CA ALA A 373 -1.15 -21.21 -1.65
C ALA A 373 -1.73 -21.52 -3.05
N PRO A 374 -1.88 -22.79 -3.50
CA PRO A 374 -2.38 -23.08 -4.84
C PRO A 374 -3.86 -22.72 -5.05
N HIS A 375 -4.69 -22.59 -4.00
CA HIS A 375 -6.03 -22.03 -4.15
C HIS A 375 -5.98 -20.56 -4.59
N VAL A 376 -5.06 -19.77 -4.01
CA VAL A 376 -4.85 -18.36 -4.36
C VAL A 376 -4.20 -18.24 -5.74
N ALA A 377 -3.25 -19.10 -6.08
CA ALA A 377 -2.65 -19.13 -7.42
C ALA A 377 -3.69 -19.47 -8.51
N GLY A 378 -4.60 -20.40 -8.23
CA GLY A 378 -5.75 -20.69 -9.10
C GLY A 378 -6.68 -19.48 -9.23
N ALA A 379 -7.03 -18.81 -8.11
CA ALA A 379 -7.85 -17.60 -8.15
C ALA A 379 -7.21 -16.45 -8.94
N ALA A 380 -5.88 -16.28 -8.86
CA ALA A 380 -5.13 -15.34 -9.70
C ALA A 380 -5.27 -15.68 -11.19
N ALA A 381 -5.22 -16.96 -11.57
CA ALA A 381 -5.43 -17.39 -12.94
C ALA A 381 -6.87 -17.14 -13.42
N LEU A 382 -7.88 -17.34 -12.56
CA LEU A 382 -9.27 -16.98 -12.87
C LEU A 382 -9.43 -15.48 -13.13
N TYR A 383 -8.79 -14.64 -12.31
CA TYR A 383 -8.85 -13.19 -12.46
C TYR A 383 -8.11 -12.70 -13.71
N LEU A 384 -6.92 -13.24 -13.99
CA LEU A 384 -6.12 -12.91 -15.18
C LEU A 384 -6.81 -13.33 -16.49
N GLN A 385 -7.63 -14.39 -16.51
CA GLN A 385 -8.44 -14.73 -17.69
C GLN A 385 -9.41 -13.59 -18.05
N LYS A 386 -10.06 -12.97 -17.05
CA LYS A 386 -10.95 -11.82 -17.25
C LYS A 386 -10.19 -10.51 -17.47
N ASN A 387 -9.03 -10.37 -16.85
CA ASN A 387 -8.22 -9.15 -16.84
C ASN A 387 -6.80 -9.41 -17.38
N PRO A 388 -6.63 -9.79 -18.66
CA PRO A 388 -5.34 -10.25 -19.21
C PRO A 388 -4.27 -9.16 -19.36
N LYS A 389 -4.58 -7.93 -18.93
CA LYS A 389 -3.67 -6.78 -18.88
C LYS A 389 -3.40 -6.27 -17.46
N ALA A 390 -3.98 -6.90 -16.44
CA ALA A 390 -3.74 -6.52 -15.06
C ALA A 390 -2.26 -6.74 -14.71
N THR A 391 -1.66 -5.72 -14.10
CA THR A 391 -0.34 -5.80 -13.46
C THR A 391 -0.39 -6.69 -12.23
N VAL A 392 0.76 -7.19 -11.77
CA VAL A 392 0.83 -8.04 -10.56
C VAL A 392 0.21 -7.32 -9.35
N ALA A 393 0.46 -6.02 -9.19
CA ALA A 393 -0.13 -5.22 -8.12
C ALA A 393 -1.67 -5.15 -8.19
N GLU A 394 -2.25 -5.03 -9.39
CA GLU A 394 -3.71 -5.05 -9.57
C GLU A 394 -4.31 -6.43 -9.26
N VAL A 395 -3.62 -7.53 -9.61
CA VAL A 395 -4.06 -8.89 -9.26
C VAL A 395 -3.99 -9.12 -7.75
N ASN A 396 -2.86 -8.79 -7.11
CA ASN A 396 -2.68 -8.92 -5.67
C ASN A 396 -3.75 -8.12 -4.92
N LYS A 397 -3.98 -6.86 -5.31
CA LYS A 397 -5.02 -6.00 -4.73
C LYS A 397 -6.42 -6.56 -4.93
N ALA A 398 -6.77 -7.04 -6.14
CA ALA A 398 -8.10 -7.58 -6.40
C ALA A 398 -8.38 -8.83 -5.55
N ILE A 399 -7.40 -9.72 -5.41
CA ILE A 399 -7.50 -10.93 -4.58
C ILE A 399 -7.74 -10.57 -3.11
N THR A 400 -6.96 -9.64 -2.56
CA THR A 400 -7.02 -9.32 -1.13
C THR A 400 -8.22 -8.43 -0.78
N SER A 401 -8.62 -7.48 -1.64
CA SER A 401 -9.76 -6.59 -1.39
C SER A 401 -11.14 -7.26 -1.55
N THR A 402 -11.23 -8.31 -2.38
CA THR A 402 -12.47 -9.07 -2.57
C THR A 402 -12.61 -10.27 -1.64
N ALA A 403 -11.57 -10.60 -0.88
CA ALA A 403 -11.56 -11.67 0.11
C ALA A 403 -12.67 -11.50 1.16
N THR A 404 -13.16 -12.63 1.67
CA THR A 404 -14.16 -12.68 2.74
C THR A 404 -13.56 -12.20 4.06
N GLN A 405 -14.04 -11.07 4.56
CA GLN A 405 -13.51 -10.46 5.79
C GLN A 405 -14.13 -11.06 7.06
N GLY A 406 -13.33 -11.14 8.12
CA GLY A 406 -13.83 -11.34 9.49
C GLY A 406 -14.34 -12.75 9.81
N LYS A 407 -13.87 -13.78 9.10
CA LYS A 407 -14.30 -15.18 9.29
C LYS A 407 -13.27 -16.05 10.01
N VAL A 408 -12.00 -15.79 9.78
CA VAL A 408 -10.89 -16.60 10.30
C VAL A 408 -10.74 -16.37 11.80
N LYS A 409 -10.58 -17.46 12.56
CA LYS A 409 -10.33 -17.48 14.01
C LYS A 409 -8.86 -17.81 14.27
N ASP A 410 -8.37 -17.31 15.41
CA ASP A 410 -6.96 -17.41 15.84
C ASP A 410 -5.95 -16.84 14.81
N LEU A 411 -6.17 -15.57 14.46
CA LEU A 411 -5.37 -14.83 13.47
C LEU A 411 -3.89 -14.66 13.84
N LYS A 412 -3.57 -14.66 15.14
CA LYS A 412 -2.24 -14.34 15.70
C LYS A 412 -1.54 -13.13 15.02
N GLY A 413 -2.30 -12.09 14.70
CA GLY A 413 -1.80 -10.85 14.08
C GLY A 413 -1.86 -10.78 12.55
N SER A 414 -2.33 -11.82 11.85
CA SER A 414 -2.59 -11.77 10.41
C SER A 414 -3.87 -11.01 10.05
N PRO A 415 -3.97 -10.45 8.83
CA PRO A 415 -5.22 -9.93 8.26
C PRO A 415 -6.33 -10.98 8.27
N ASN A 416 -7.56 -10.60 8.67
CA ASN A 416 -8.71 -11.53 8.66
C ASN A 416 -9.37 -11.56 7.28
N LEU A 417 -8.62 -12.05 6.29
CA LEU A 417 -9.03 -12.19 4.90
C LEU A 417 -9.01 -13.67 4.51
N LEU A 418 -10.12 -14.18 4.00
CA LEU A 418 -10.22 -15.56 3.48
C LEU A 418 -10.63 -15.51 2.02
N LEU A 419 -9.84 -16.13 1.13
CA LEU A 419 -10.01 -16.09 -0.32
C LEU A 419 -11.47 -16.24 -0.78
N ASN A 420 -11.91 -15.38 -1.72
CA ASN A 420 -13.25 -15.44 -2.32
C ASN A 420 -13.22 -15.27 -3.85
N THR A 421 -13.39 -16.34 -4.60
CA THR A 421 -13.38 -16.34 -6.08
C THR A 421 -14.64 -15.72 -6.68
N THR A 422 -15.80 -15.90 -6.04
CA THR A 422 -17.07 -15.33 -6.53
C THR A 422 -17.05 -13.81 -6.50
N GLU A 423 -16.58 -13.20 -5.41
CA GLU A 423 -16.47 -11.75 -5.29
C GLU A 423 -15.34 -11.19 -6.19
N LEU A 424 -14.20 -11.89 -6.26
CA LEU A 424 -13.09 -11.56 -7.17
C LEU A 424 -13.53 -11.47 -8.64
N LEU A 425 -14.45 -12.35 -9.07
CA LEU A 425 -14.89 -12.45 -10.47
C LEU A 425 -16.15 -11.65 -10.81
N LYS A 426 -16.78 -10.96 -9.83
CA LYS A 426 -17.99 -10.13 -10.05
C LYS A 426 -17.71 -8.79 -10.71
N GLY A 427 -16.47 -8.28 -10.65
CA GLY A 427 -16.08 -7.02 -11.28
C GLY A 427 -16.63 -5.81 -10.53
N GLY A 428 -15.97 -5.44 -9.44
CA GLY A 428 -16.25 -4.23 -8.68
C GLY A 428 -15.33 -4.16 -7.48
N ASP A 429 -14.53 -3.10 -7.37
CA ASP A 429 -13.64 -2.89 -6.24
C ASP A 429 -14.45 -2.83 -4.94
N LYS A 430 -14.34 -3.88 -4.13
CA LYS A 430 -14.53 -3.71 -2.69
C LYS A 430 -13.30 -3.00 -2.13
N PRO A 431 -13.45 -2.17 -1.08
CA PRO A 431 -12.34 -1.42 -0.53
C PRO A 431 -11.15 -2.30 -0.12
N ASP A 432 -9.96 -1.74 -0.33
CA ASP A 432 -8.64 -2.25 0.03
C ASP A 432 -8.61 -2.82 1.47
N PRO A 433 -7.93 -3.95 1.74
CA PRO A 433 -8.03 -4.64 3.02
C PRO A 433 -7.07 -4.14 4.11
N ASP A 434 -6.33 -3.04 3.91
CA ASP A 434 -6.01 -2.13 5.02
C ASP A 434 -7.04 -0.98 5.04
N PRO A 435 -8.16 -1.12 5.79
CA PRO A 435 -9.24 -0.14 5.80
C PRO A 435 -8.91 1.13 6.61
N LYS A 436 -7.62 1.47 6.81
CA LYS A 436 -7.20 2.62 7.61
C LYS A 436 -6.16 3.54 6.99
N ARG A 437 -5.57 3.29 5.82
CA ARG A 437 -4.66 4.27 5.18
C ARG A 437 -4.68 4.17 3.65
N ASP A 438 -5.65 4.82 3.01
CA ASP A 438 -5.43 5.20 1.61
C ASP A 438 -4.44 6.38 1.52
N LEU A 439 -3.80 6.55 0.36
CA LEU A 439 -3.18 7.80 -0.07
C LEU A 439 -3.56 8.05 -1.54
N VAL A 440 -4.59 8.85 -1.75
CA VAL A 440 -5.09 9.25 -3.07
C VAL A 440 -4.56 10.61 -3.48
N ARG A 441 -4.60 10.91 -4.78
CA ARG A 441 -4.20 12.21 -5.33
C ARG A 441 -5.37 12.86 -6.06
N TRP A 442 -5.79 14.04 -5.60
CA TRP A 442 -6.78 14.90 -6.25
C TRP A 442 -6.04 16.08 -6.89
N GLY A 443 -5.67 15.93 -8.16
CA GLY A 443 -4.83 16.90 -8.87
C GLY A 443 -4.99 16.82 -10.38
N GLY A 444 -4.94 17.98 -11.03
CA GLY A 444 -5.03 18.10 -12.49
C GLY A 444 -3.74 18.63 -13.13
N LYS A 445 -3.81 18.94 -14.43
CA LYS A 445 -2.68 19.53 -15.18
C LYS A 445 -2.40 20.98 -14.77
N ASP A 446 -3.42 21.67 -14.27
CA ASP A 446 -3.30 22.99 -13.69
C ASP A 446 -4.23 23.15 -12.46
N ARG A 447 -4.14 24.30 -11.80
CA ARG A 447 -4.92 24.66 -10.61
C ARG A 447 -6.44 24.61 -10.80
N TYR A 448 -6.95 24.86 -12.01
CA TYR A 448 -8.39 24.85 -12.29
C TYR A 448 -8.90 23.41 -12.42
N GLU A 449 -8.12 22.55 -13.08
CA GLU A 449 -8.36 21.11 -13.07
C GLU A 449 -8.21 20.51 -11.65
N THR A 450 -7.20 20.89 -10.87
CA THR A 450 -7.07 20.46 -9.45
C THR A 450 -8.28 20.86 -8.62
N ALA A 451 -8.72 22.13 -8.68
CA ALA A 451 -9.89 22.59 -7.91
C ALA A 451 -11.18 21.88 -8.35
N ALA A 452 -11.36 21.62 -9.65
CA ALA A 452 -12.47 20.83 -10.18
C ALA A 452 -12.46 19.37 -9.68
N GLU A 453 -11.27 18.75 -9.63
CA GLU A 453 -11.11 17.39 -9.12
C GLU A 453 -11.45 17.31 -7.63
N VAL A 454 -10.80 18.13 -6.79
CA VAL A 454 -11.06 18.21 -5.34
C VAL A 454 -12.55 18.43 -5.05
N ALA A 455 -13.19 19.37 -5.74
CA ALA A 455 -14.60 19.69 -5.53
C ALA A 455 -15.54 18.54 -5.91
N THR A 456 -15.22 17.74 -6.94
CA THR A 456 -16.11 16.69 -7.45
C THR A 456 -15.77 15.27 -7.02
N SER A 457 -14.64 15.09 -6.32
CA SER A 457 -14.24 13.84 -5.67
C SER A 457 -14.50 13.87 -4.16
N GLY A 458 -14.46 15.05 -3.52
CA GLY A 458 -14.84 15.21 -2.11
C GLY A 458 -16.35 15.28 -1.83
N GLN A 459 -17.19 15.54 -2.84
CA GLN A 459 -18.66 15.56 -2.69
C GLN A 459 -19.41 15.28 -4.01
N LYS A 460 -20.58 14.61 -3.91
CA LYS A 460 -21.39 14.18 -5.08
C LYS A 460 -22.22 15.31 -5.71
N SER A 461 -22.55 16.34 -4.94
CA SER A 461 -23.30 17.51 -5.39
C SER A 461 -22.96 18.73 -4.53
N ALA A 462 -23.23 19.92 -5.07
CA ALA A 462 -23.06 21.18 -4.36
C ALA A 462 -24.07 22.20 -4.93
N ALA A 463 -25.14 22.50 -4.17
CA ALA A 463 -26.16 23.46 -4.61
C ALA A 463 -25.59 24.87 -4.74
N THR A 464 -24.71 25.26 -3.83
CA THR A 464 -23.89 26.46 -3.86
C THR A 464 -22.41 26.09 -4.03
N VAL A 465 -21.64 26.93 -4.72
CA VAL A 465 -20.18 26.81 -4.89
C VAL A 465 -19.53 28.18 -4.69
N TYR A 466 -18.38 28.23 -4.01
CA TYR A 466 -17.55 29.44 -3.99
C TYR A 466 -16.64 29.48 -5.23
N LEU A 467 -16.58 30.64 -5.90
CA LEU A 467 -15.68 30.85 -7.03
C LEU A 467 -14.68 31.95 -6.71
N ALA A 468 -13.39 31.58 -6.75
CA ALA A 468 -12.27 32.48 -6.49
C ALA A 468 -11.35 32.61 -7.71
N SER A 469 -10.55 33.68 -7.76
CA SER A 469 -9.52 33.80 -8.80
C SER A 469 -8.39 32.79 -8.56
N GLY A 470 -8.05 32.02 -9.59
CA GLY A 470 -6.78 31.27 -9.64
C GLY A 470 -5.57 32.13 -10.04
N GLN A 471 -5.76 33.45 -10.20
CA GLN A 471 -4.75 34.42 -10.65
C GLN A 471 -4.73 35.61 -9.67
N GLY A 472 -3.68 35.73 -8.87
CA GLY A 472 -3.60 36.71 -7.77
C GLY A 472 -4.35 36.19 -6.53
N PHE A 473 -3.60 35.68 -5.55
CA PHE A 473 -4.16 34.87 -4.45
C PHE A 473 -4.80 35.68 -3.30
N SER A 474 -4.67 37.01 -3.32
CA SER A 474 -5.08 37.89 -2.21
C SER A 474 -6.57 37.82 -1.88
N ASP A 475 -7.39 37.88 -2.91
CA ASP A 475 -8.84 37.87 -2.78
C ASP A 475 -9.32 36.42 -2.60
N ALA A 476 -8.60 35.47 -3.21
CA ALA A 476 -8.92 34.06 -3.20
C ALA A 476 -8.84 33.46 -1.78
N MET A 477 -7.89 33.87 -0.95
CA MET A 477 -7.82 33.48 0.48
C MET A 477 -9.15 33.67 1.21
N THR A 478 -9.89 34.73 0.88
CA THR A 478 -11.16 35.01 1.55
C THR A 478 -12.29 34.05 1.15
N SER A 479 -12.10 33.21 0.12
CA SER A 479 -13.05 32.15 -0.24
C SER A 479 -12.92 30.92 0.66
N SER A 480 -11.73 30.56 1.12
CA SER A 480 -11.57 29.56 2.19
C SER A 480 -12.11 30.09 3.52
N ASN A 481 -11.95 31.40 3.78
CA ASN A 481 -12.59 32.04 4.94
C ASN A 481 -14.14 32.09 4.81
N ALA A 482 -14.68 32.10 3.59
CA ALA A 482 -16.13 32.02 3.34
C ALA A 482 -16.63 30.58 3.44
N ALA A 483 -15.87 29.62 2.91
CA ALA A 483 -16.07 28.20 3.11
C ALA A 483 -16.04 27.83 4.60
N ALA A 484 -15.25 28.53 5.41
CA ALA A 484 -15.21 28.33 6.85
C ALA A 484 -16.54 28.61 7.58
N GLY A 485 -17.50 29.27 6.94
CA GLY A 485 -18.87 29.42 7.45
C GLY A 485 -19.83 28.32 7.03
N SER A 486 -19.38 27.29 6.32
CA SER A 486 -20.27 26.40 5.56
C SER A 486 -20.50 25.03 6.20
N ALA A 487 -19.49 24.48 6.88
CA ALA A 487 -19.54 23.11 7.35
C ALA A 487 -20.56 22.91 8.50
N ARG A 488 -21.56 22.06 8.26
CA ARG A 488 -22.49 21.46 9.25
C ARG A 488 -23.61 22.29 9.88
N THR A 489 -23.53 23.61 10.02
CA THR A 489 -24.74 24.44 10.15
C THR A 489 -24.63 25.73 9.32
N ALA A 490 -25.13 25.66 8.09
CA ALA A 490 -25.42 26.80 7.23
C ALA A 490 -24.26 27.74 6.88
N ALA A 491 -23.64 27.46 5.71
CA ALA A 491 -23.47 28.54 4.74
C ALA A 491 -24.82 29.26 4.58
N LEU A 492 -24.83 30.58 4.86
CA LEU A 492 -25.97 31.52 4.80
C LEU A 492 -27.36 30.82 4.93
N PRO A 493 -27.84 30.54 6.16
CA PRO A 493 -29.02 29.72 6.45
C PRO A 493 -29.55 28.74 5.38
N GLY A 494 -28.76 27.74 4.96
CA GLY A 494 -29.33 26.55 4.29
C GLY A 494 -28.42 25.62 3.46
N ASP A 495 -27.18 26.00 3.12
CA ASP A 495 -26.54 25.46 1.90
C ASP A 495 -25.66 24.18 2.02
N GLY A 496 -25.41 23.65 3.22
CA GLY A 496 -24.60 22.43 3.41
C GLY A 496 -23.11 22.60 3.06
N ASP A 497 -22.43 21.51 2.68
CA ASP A 497 -20.99 21.52 2.36
C ASP A 497 -20.73 22.24 1.02
N VAL A 498 -19.99 23.35 1.05
CA VAL A 498 -19.74 24.21 -0.13
C VAL A 498 -18.28 24.09 -0.58
N PRO A 499 -18.00 23.64 -1.82
CA PRO A 499 -16.64 23.55 -2.32
C PRO A 499 -16.16 24.88 -2.93
N THR A 500 -14.84 25.06 -3.03
CA THR A 500 -14.22 26.18 -3.74
C THR A 500 -13.71 25.72 -5.11
N LEU A 501 -14.18 26.38 -6.16
CA LEU A 501 -13.63 26.29 -7.51
C LEU A 501 -12.82 27.54 -7.87
N LEU A 502 -11.94 27.40 -8.87
CA LEU A 502 -11.09 28.49 -9.38
C LEU A 502 -11.52 28.94 -10.78
N THR A 503 -11.34 30.22 -11.07
CA THR A 503 -11.53 30.82 -12.41
C THR A 503 -10.32 31.65 -12.83
N ARG A 504 -10.14 31.87 -14.15
CA ARG A 504 -9.27 32.94 -14.64
C ARG A 504 -10.00 34.27 -14.44
N THR A 505 -9.26 35.38 -14.37
CA THR A 505 -9.85 36.71 -14.13
C THR A 505 -10.87 37.10 -15.21
N GLY A 506 -10.55 36.81 -16.47
CA GLY A 506 -11.38 37.17 -17.63
C GLY A 506 -12.27 36.07 -18.20
N SER A 507 -12.14 34.81 -17.75
CA SER A 507 -12.85 33.68 -18.36
C SER A 507 -12.99 32.47 -17.44
N LEU A 508 -14.11 31.75 -17.58
CA LEU A 508 -14.38 30.54 -16.80
C LEU A 508 -13.78 29.29 -17.48
N PRO A 509 -12.82 28.57 -16.84
CA PRO A 509 -12.17 27.38 -17.42
C PRO A 509 -13.15 26.25 -17.74
N ALA A 510 -12.82 25.42 -18.75
CA ALA A 510 -13.65 24.28 -19.14
C ALA A 510 -13.82 23.25 -18.00
N SER A 511 -12.76 22.98 -17.24
CA SER A 511 -12.80 22.13 -16.04
C SER A 511 -13.74 22.68 -14.97
N THR A 512 -13.68 23.98 -14.71
CA THR A 512 -14.59 24.68 -13.79
C THR A 512 -16.05 24.59 -14.24
N LYS A 513 -16.33 24.77 -15.55
CA LYS A 513 -17.68 24.61 -16.12
C LYS A 513 -18.21 23.18 -15.94
N ALA A 514 -17.39 22.18 -16.26
CA ALA A 514 -17.73 20.77 -16.11
C ALA A 514 -17.98 20.40 -14.63
N ALA A 515 -17.19 20.92 -13.69
CA ALA A 515 -17.39 20.72 -12.26
C ALA A 515 -18.72 21.29 -11.76
N LEU A 516 -19.06 22.53 -12.13
CA LEU A 516 -20.36 23.16 -11.79
C LEU A 516 -21.55 22.33 -12.32
N GLN A 517 -21.43 21.76 -13.52
CA GLN A 517 -22.44 20.88 -14.10
C GLN A 517 -22.51 19.53 -13.37
N LYS A 518 -21.36 18.87 -13.12
CA LYS A 518 -21.26 17.59 -12.41
C LYS A 518 -21.80 17.66 -10.99
N LEU A 519 -21.58 18.79 -10.29
CA LEU A 519 -22.10 19.06 -8.94
C LEU A 519 -23.59 19.44 -8.91
N GLY A 520 -24.22 19.63 -10.08
CA GLY A 520 -25.63 20.03 -10.18
C GLY A 520 -25.91 21.46 -9.69
N THR A 521 -24.88 22.31 -9.62
CA THR A 521 -24.90 23.61 -8.96
C THR A 521 -26.03 24.53 -9.42
N LYS A 522 -26.56 25.32 -8.49
CA LYS A 522 -27.66 26.28 -8.69
C LYS A 522 -27.22 27.71 -8.41
N SER A 523 -26.34 27.91 -7.44
CA SER A 523 -25.79 29.23 -7.11
C SER A 523 -24.27 29.22 -7.04
N VAL A 524 -23.65 30.32 -7.47
CA VAL A 524 -22.22 30.56 -7.30
C VAL A 524 -22.03 31.86 -6.55
N THR A 525 -21.26 31.81 -5.46
CA THR A 525 -20.83 33.01 -4.74
C THR A 525 -19.39 33.33 -5.15
N VAL A 526 -19.24 34.38 -5.97
CA VAL A 526 -17.94 34.91 -6.37
C VAL A 526 -17.32 35.64 -5.18
N ILE A 527 -16.07 35.31 -4.87
CA ILE A 527 -15.31 35.91 -3.78
C ILE A 527 -14.15 36.71 -4.37
N GLY A 528 -14.09 38.00 -4.02
CA GLY A 528 -13.10 38.95 -4.53
C GLY A 528 -13.69 40.05 -5.42
N GLY A 529 -12.89 41.09 -5.66
CA GLY A 529 -13.29 42.23 -6.49
C GLY A 529 -13.36 41.91 -8.00
N GLU A 530 -13.90 42.84 -8.79
CA GLU A 530 -13.97 42.70 -10.25
C GLU A 530 -12.59 42.58 -10.93
N LYS A 531 -11.54 43.08 -10.28
CA LYS A 531 -10.15 42.91 -10.73
C LYS A 531 -9.61 41.49 -10.55
N ALA A 532 -10.17 40.72 -9.61
CA ALA A 532 -9.81 39.33 -9.38
C ALA A 532 -10.67 38.39 -10.24
N VAL A 533 -11.99 38.61 -10.25
CA VAL A 533 -12.96 37.88 -11.07
C VAL A 533 -13.87 38.89 -11.77
N SER A 534 -13.69 39.05 -13.08
CA SER A 534 -14.37 40.10 -13.86
C SER A 534 -15.87 39.86 -14.07
N PRO A 535 -16.63 40.91 -14.44
CA PRO A 535 -18.03 40.77 -14.85
C PRO A 535 -18.26 39.81 -16.03
N ALA A 536 -17.24 39.56 -16.86
CA ALA A 536 -17.32 38.58 -17.94
C ALA A 536 -17.53 37.15 -17.41
N VAL A 537 -16.82 36.78 -16.33
CA VAL A 537 -17.00 35.47 -15.68
C VAL A 537 -18.40 35.35 -15.06
N GLU A 538 -18.92 36.43 -14.47
CA GLU A 538 -20.32 36.44 -14.00
C GLU A 538 -21.33 36.25 -15.14
N ALA A 539 -21.08 36.88 -16.30
CA ALA A 539 -21.94 36.72 -17.47
C ALA A 539 -21.91 35.26 -17.99
N GLU A 540 -20.74 34.61 -18.01
CA GLU A 540 -20.63 33.18 -18.32
C GLU A 540 -21.41 32.30 -17.34
N LEU A 541 -21.31 32.55 -16.03
CA LEU A 541 -22.07 31.81 -15.01
C LEU A 541 -23.59 32.01 -15.16
N LYS A 542 -24.04 33.24 -15.39
CA LYS A 542 -25.46 33.57 -15.62
C LYS A 542 -25.97 32.91 -16.91
N ALA A 543 -25.15 32.85 -17.96
CA ALA A 543 -25.47 32.14 -19.21
C ALA A 543 -25.56 30.61 -19.03
N MET A 544 -24.88 30.03 -18.02
CA MET A 544 -25.07 28.64 -17.61
C MET A 544 -26.35 28.40 -16.77
N GLY A 545 -27.16 29.44 -16.54
CA GLY A 545 -28.39 29.36 -15.74
C GLY A 545 -28.17 29.38 -14.22
N LEU A 546 -26.99 29.81 -13.76
CA LEU A 546 -26.62 29.84 -12.34
C LEU A 546 -26.98 31.19 -11.70
N GLY A 547 -27.50 31.15 -10.47
CA GLY A 547 -27.67 32.35 -9.65
C GLY A 547 -26.32 32.84 -9.13
N VAL A 548 -25.94 34.09 -9.39
CA VAL A 548 -24.62 34.62 -9.02
C VAL A 548 -24.74 35.67 -7.91
N LYS A 549 -23.97 35.49 -6.82
CA LYS A 549 -23.77 36.45 -5.74
C LYS A 549 -22.29 36.86 -5.72
N ARG A 550 -21.95 38.03 -5.17
CA ARG A 550 -20.56 38.46 -4.95
C ARG A 550 -20.34 38.91 -3.49
N ILE A 551 -19.18 38.58 -2.93
CA ILE A 551 -18.64 39.20 -1.71
C ILE A 551 -17.25 39.76 -2.05
N SER A 552 -17.08 41.06 -1.80
CA SER A 552 -15.87 41.82 -2.15
C SER A 552 -15.65 43.00 -1.21
N GLY A 553 -14.44 43.54 -1.23
CA GLY A 553 -14.04 44.83 -0.66
C GLY A 553 -13.07 45.54 -1.60
N GLY A 554 -12.54 46.69 -1.19
CA GLY A 554 -11.49 47.42 -1.91
C GLY A 554 -10.14 46.68 -1.92
N ASP A 555 -9.91 45.82 -0.92
CA ASP A 555 -8.76 44.92 -0.84
C ASP A 555 -9.09 43.58 -0.14
N ARG A 556 -8.06 42.77 0.09
CA ARG A 556 -8.11 41.47 0.79
C ARG A 556 -8.59 41.57 2.25
N TYR A 557 -8.26 42.66 2.93
CA TYR A 557 -8.59 42.89 4.34
C TYR A 557 -10.07 43.22 4.48
N GLU A 558 -10.57 44.18 3.68
CA GLU A 558 -11.99 44.49 3.63
C GLU A 558 -12.83 43.31 3.09
N THR A 559 -12.34 42.58 2.09
CA THR A 559 -13.05 41.38 1.61
C THR A 559 -13.16 40.33 2.73
N SER A 560 -12.09 40.09 3.49
CA SER A 560 -12.12 39.16 4.62
C SER A 560 -13.07 39.63 5.73
N ALA A 561 -13.13 40.93 6.01
CA ALA A 561 -14.07 41.52 6.96
C ALA A 561 -15.53 41.37 6.48
N ASN A 562 -15.80 41.56 5.19
CA ASN A 562 -17.14 41.44 4.60
C ASN A 562 -17.62 39.98 4.49
N VAL A 563 -16.69 39.02 4.41
CA VAL A 563 -16.94 37.59 4.60
C VAL A 563 -17.22 37.29 6.07
N ALA A 564 -16.31 37.66 6.98
CA ALA A 564 -16.41 37.34 8.40
C ALA A 564 -17.69 37.92 9.04
N LYS A 565 -18.10 39.15 8.71
CA LYS A 565 -19.34 39.76 9.22
C LYS A 565 -20.62 38.97 8.89
N ARG A 566 -20.58 38.00 7.95
CA ARG A 566 -21.72 37.11 7.65
C ARG A 566 -22.04 36.13 8.78
N PHE A 567 -21.10 35.86 9.68
CA PHE A 567 -21.28 34.98 10.84
C PHE A 567 -22.12 35.63 11.96
N GLY A 568 -22.39 36.94 11.88
CA GLY A 568 -23.11 37.68 12.93
C GLY A 568 -22.24 38.03 14.13
N SER A 569 -22.87 38.50 15.21
CA SER A 569 -22.20 38.90 16.45
C SER A 569 -22.28 37.81 17.53
N GLY A 570 -21.28 37.77 18.41
CA GLY A 570 -21.21 36.82 19.53
C GLY A 570 -20.54 35.48 19.19
N VAL A 571 -19.67 35.44 18.18
CA VAL A 571 -19.00 34.20 17.74
C VAL A 571 -18.12 33.60 18.84
N ASP A 572 -18.07 32.26 18.95
CA ASP A 572 -17.30 31.61 20.01
C ASP A 572 -15.78 31.79 19.84
N THR A 573 -15.29 31.69 18.60
CA THR A 573 -13.88 31.91 18.26
C THR A 573 -13.77 32.72 16.98
N LEU A 574 -12.83 33.68 16.97
CA LEU A 574 -12.37 34.38 15.77
C LEU A 574 -10.91 34.00 15.51
N TYR A 575 -10.62 33.54 14.30
CA TYR A 575 -9.26 33.29 13.85
C TYR A 575 -8.72 34.52 13.11
N VAL A 576 -7.48 34.91 13.40
CA VAL A 576 -6.81 36.06 12.78
C VAL A 576 -5.51 35.60 12.14
N ALA A 577 -5.35 35.86 10.84
CA ALA A 577 -4.19 35.42 10.07
C ALA A 577 -3.60 36.56 9.23
N SER A 578 -2.35 36.40 8.78
CA SER A 578 -1.71 37.38 7.91
C SER A 578 -2.35 37.41 6.53
N GLY A 579 -2.63 38.61 6.01
CA GLY A 579 -3.05 38.81 4.62
C GLY A 579 -1.88 38.98 3.65
N GLU A 580 -0.63 38.85 4.08
CA GLU A 580 0.55 39.12 3.23
C GLU A 580 1.06 37.89 2.47
N ASP A 581 1.54 38.11 1.24
CA ASP A 581 1.82 37.04 0.26
C ASP A 581 2.85 36.00 0.74
N LYS A 582 3.77 36.43 1.62
CA LYS A 582 4.82 35.58 2.20
C LYS A 582 4.31 34.67 3.34
N ALA A 583 3.15 34.97 3.91
CA ALA A 583 2.60 34.40 5.14
C ALA A 583 1.25 33.66 4.96
N TYR A 584 0.69 33.59 3.74
CA TYR A 584 -0.58 32.89 3.46
C TYR A 584 -0.64 31.43 3.91
N ALA A 585 0.51 30.75 4.00
CA ALA A 585 0.58 29.35 4.39
C ALA A 585 -0.12 29.07 5.74
N ASP A 586 0.08 29.95 6.73
CA ASP A 586 -0.53 29.81 8.06
C ASP A 586 -2.04 30.07 8.01
N ALA A 587 -2.48 30.98 7.14
CA ALA A 587 -3.90 31.30 6.91
C ALA A 587 -4.65 30.14 6.22
N LEU A 588 -4.00 29.39 5.32
CA LEU A 588 -4.60 28.26 4.60
C LEU A 588 -4.85 27.07 5.51
N ALA A 589 -3.83 26.64 6.27
CA ALA A 589 -3.99 25.58 7.26
C ALA A 589 -5.01 25.97 8.33
N GLY A 590 -4.96 27.22 8.79
CA GLY A 590 -5.90 27.74 9.79
C GLY A 590 -7.33 27.93 9.29
N ALA A 591 -7.54 28.16 7.98
CA ALA A 591 -8.87 28.22 7.40
C ALA A 591 -9.58 26.85 7.39
N ALA A 592 -8.83 25.74 7.26
CA ALA A 592 -9.39 24.40 7.44
C ALA A 592 -9.94 24.21 8.86
N LEU A 593 -9.14 24.57 9.89
CA LEU A 593 -9.55 24.48 11.30
C LEU A 593 -10.71 25.41 11.63
N ALA A 594 -10.62 26.67 11.20
CA ALA A 594 -11.69 27.62 11.40
C ALA A 594 -12.99 27.13 10.76
N GLY A 595 -12.90 26.52 9.57
CA GLY A 595 -14.05 26.01 8.87
C GLY A 595 -14.71 24.82 9.52
N SER A 596 -13.94 23.86 10.02
CA SER A 596 -14.54 22.73 10.73
C SER A 596 -15.15 23.11 12.07
N LYS A 597 -14.67 24.20 12.69
CA LYS A 597 -15.25 24.78 13.92
C LYS A 597 -16.25 25.92 13.64
N GLN A 598 -16.71 26.10 12.40
CA GLN A 598 -17.69 27.11 11.97
C GLN A 598 -17.36 28.55 12.39
N ALA A 599 -16.08 28.91 12.36
CA ALA A 599 -15.55 30.15 12.89
C ALA A 599 -15.08 31.10 11.78
N PRO A 600 -15.29 32.42 11.91
CA PRO A 600 -14.74 33.39 10.97
C PRO A 600 -13.21 33.42 11.02
N VAL A 601 -12.61 33.59 9.83
CA VAL A 601 -11.20 33.95 9.67
C VAL A 601 -11.10 35.36 9.11
N LEU A 602 -10.34 36.20 9.80
CA LEU A 602 -10.12 37.61 9.45
C LEU A 602 -8.64 37.85 9.11
N LEU A 603 -8.38 38.60 8.04
CA LEU A 603 -7.02 38.94 7.63
C LEU A 603 -6.55 40.25 8.29
N THR A 604 -5.25 40.32 8.60
CA THR A 604 -4.57 41.50 9.15
C THR A 604 -3.19 41.68 8.51
N ARG A 605 -2.63 42.90 8.53
CA ARG A 605 -1.21 43.09 8.21
C ARG A 605 -0.35 42.59 9.38
N PRO A 606 0.94 42.28 9.17
CA PRO A 606 1.79 41.71 10.20
C PRO A 606 2.05 42.66 11.38
N ASP A 607 2.18 43.96 11.12
CA ASP A 607 2.61 44.99 12.05
C ASP A 607 1.48 45.95 12.50
N GLN A 608 0.37 46.03 11.74
CA GLN A 608 -0.79 46.84 12.10
C GLN A 608 -2.12 46.17 11.72
N ALA A 609 -3.08 46.12 12.65
CA ALA A 609 -4.47 45.81 12.31
C ALA A 609 -5.14 47.05 11.69
N ASP A 610 -5.55 46.94 10.42
CA ASP A 610 -6.29 47.99 9.72
C ASP A 610 -7.63 48.28 10.43
N ALA A 611 -8.15 49.51 10.28
CA ALA A 611 -9.43 49.90 10.87
C ALA A 611 -10.58 48.94 10.49
N VAL A 612 -10.59 48.46 9.23
CA VAL A 612 -11.61 47.51 8.74
C VAL A 612 -11.53 46.14 9.43
N THR A 613 -10.32 45.68 9.77
CA THR A 613 -10.07 44.48 10.57
C THR A 613 -10.55 44.71 12.00
N MET A 614 -10.15 45.83 12.64
CA MET A 614 -10.56 46.15 14.00
C MET A 614 -12.08 46.33 14.17
N ASP A 615 -12.75 46.91 13.18
CA ASP A 615 -14.21 47.06 13.20
C ASP A 615 -14.94 45.73 12.93
N ALA A 616 -14.34 44.81 12.17
CA ALA A 616 -14.82 43.43 12.09
C ALA A 616 -14.71 42.71 13.43
N VAL A 617 -13.56 42.79 14.13
CA VAL A 617 -13.40 42.21 15.49
C VAL A 617 -14.49 42.71 16.43
N LYS A 618 -14.74 44.03 16.48
CA LYS A 618 -15.82 44.62 17.31
C LYS A 618 -17.21 44.11 16.90
N SER A 619 -17.51 44.08 15.59
CA SER A 619 -18.80 43.64 15.06
C SER A 619 -19.09 42.16 15.33
N LEU A 620 -18.06 41.32 15.35
CA LEU A 620 -18.16 39.89 15.61
C LEU A 620 -18.27 39.59 17.11
N ALA A 621 -17.80 40.49 17.98
CA ALA A 621 -17.79 40.35 19.43
C ALA A 621 -17.34 38.95 19.90
N PRO A 622 -16.16 38.47 19.48
CA PRO A 622 -15.72 37.09 19.73
C PRO A 622 -15.45 36.82 21.20
N LYS A 623 -15.81 35.64 21.71
CA LYS A 623 -15.46 35.20 23.07
C LYS A 623 -13.97 34.85 23.20
N LYS A 624 -13.36 34.38 22.10
CA LYS A 624 -11.96 33.96 22.01
C LYS A 624 -11.37 34.44 20.69
N VAL A 625 -10.13 34.94 20.71
CA VAL A 625 -9.39 35.30 19.49
C VAL A 625 -8.11 34.47 19.43
N VAL A 626 -7.89 33.80 18.29
CA VAL A 626 -6.76 32.91 18.03
C VAL A 626 -5.96 33.45 16.84
N VAL A 627 -4.66 33.71 17.05
CA VAL A 627 -3.76 34.13 15.96
C VAL A 627 -3.14 32.90 15.29
N LEU A 628 -3.17 32.89 13.96
CA LEU A 628 -2.58 31.88 13.10
C LEU A 628 -1.25 32.41 12.55
N GLY A 629 -0.17 31.68 12.81
CA GLY A 629 1.19 32.05 12.41
C GLY A 629 2.02 32.70 13.52
N GLY A 630 3.35 32.72 13.29
CA GLY A 630 4.32 33.30 14.23
C GLY A 630 4.33 34.84 14.24
N PRO A 631 5.12 35.47 15.12
CA PRO A 631 5.22 36.94 15.20
C PRO A 631 5.65 37.64 13.91
N ALA A 632 6.31 36.93 12.97
CA ALA A 632 6.65 37.46 11.65
C ALA A 632 5.46 37.51 10.67
N ALA A 633 4.43 36.68 10.89
CA ALA A 633 3.20 36.67 10.10
C ALA A 633 2.15 37.64 10.70
N VAL A 634 2.01 37.61 12.04
CA VAL A 634 1.15 38.51 12.82
C VAL A 634 1.89 38.84 14.12
N SER A 635 2.40 40.05 14.25
CA SER A 635 3.20 40.50 15.40
C SER A 635 2.42 40.47 16.72
N ASP A 636 3.14 40.44 17.84
CA ASP A 636 2.51 40.47 19.17
C ASP A 636 1.79 41.82 19.45
N ALA A 637 2.20 42.89 18.77
CA ALA A 637 1.48 44.16 18.78
C ALA A 637 0.09 44.03 18.14
N VAL A 638 0.01 43.40 16.95
CA VAL A 638 -1.27 43.12 16.27
C VAL A 638 -2.10 42.11 17.03
N ALA A 639 -1.50 41.03 17.55
CA ALA A 639 -2.17 40.05 18.40
C ALA A 639 -2.84 40.74 19.62
N LYS A 640 -2.13 41.66 20.27
CA LYS A 640 -2.68 42.47 21.36
C LYS A 640 -3.77 43.45 20.89
N GLN A 641 -3.64 44.07 19.72
CA GLN A 641 -4.67 44.95 19.15
C GLN A 641 -6.00 44.21 18.95
N VAL A 642 -5.96 43.00 18.35
CA VAL A 642 -7.18 42.20 18.08
C VAL A 642 -7.70 41.44 19.30
N GLY A 643 -7.06 41.54 20.46
CA GLY A 643 -7.46 40.85 21.69
C GLY A 643 -7.16 39.34 21.72
N ALA A 644 -6.10 38.91 21.03
CA ALA A 644 -5.70 37.50 20.97
C ALA A 644 -5.41 36.88 22.34
N SER A 645 -6.06 35.74 22.60
CA SER A 645 -5.89 34.91 23.81
C SER A 645 -5.06 33.65 23.56
N GLU A 646 -4.86 33.26 22.30
CA GLU A 646 -4.08 32.08 21.89
C GLU A 646 -3.35 32.37 20.57
N ARG A 647 -2.21 31.70 20.34
CA ARG A 647 -1.47 31.72 19.07
C ARG A 647 -1.14 30.27 18.67
N LEU A 648 -1.38 29.93 17.40
CA LEU A 648 -0.97 28.66 16.79
C LEU A 648 0.16 28.94 15.79
N ALA A 649 1.36 28.47 16.08
CA ALA A 649 2.56 28.75 15.29
C ALA A 649 3.62 27.66 15.48
N GLY A 650 4.49 27.50 14.47
CA GLY A 650 5.75 26.77 14.55
C GLY A 650 6.94 27.64 14.10
N ALA A 651 8.13 27.05 13.97
CA ALA A 651 9.31 27.77 13.47
C ALA A 651 9.21 28.13 11.98
N ASP A 652 8.45 27.35 11.21
CA ASP A 652 8.09 27.64 9.82
C ASP A 652 6.63 27.27 9.50
N ARG A 653 6.23 27.49 8.25
CA ARG A 653 4.86 27.21 7.74
C ARG A 653 4.43 25.75 7.87
N TYR A 654 5.37 24.81 7.82
CA TYR A 654 5.06 23.38 7.88
C TYR A 654 4.82 22.97 9.33
N GLU A 655 5.67 23.45 10.25
CA GLU A 655 5.42 23.30 11.69
C GLU A 655 4.15 24.04 12.15
N THR A 656 3.84 25.22 11.61
CA THR A 656 2.55 25.90 11.87
C THR A 656 1.38 25.04 11.39
N SER A 657 1.45 24.43 10.20
CA SER A 657 0.39 23.52 9.74
C SER A 657 0.21 22.30 10.66
N VAL A 658 1.29 21.75 11.23
CA VAL A 658 1.24 20.68 12.24
C VAL A 658 0.70 21.16 13.59
N ALA A 659 1.03 22.38 14.02
CA ALA A 659 0.50 22.98 15.25
C ALA A 659 -1.01 23.25 15.16
N ILE A 660 -1.51 23.53 13.96
CA ILE A 660 -2.93 23.66 13.63
C ILE A 660 -3.60 22.28 13.50
N ALA A 661 -2.94 21.30 12.88
CA ALA A 661 -3.46 19.94 12.75
C ALA A 661 -3.77 19.28 14.10
N LYS A 662 -2.91 19.50 15.12
CA LYS A 662 -3.12 19.09 16.52
C LYS A 662 -4.33 19.72 17.25
N LYS A 663 -5.21 20.44 16.54
CA LYS A 663 -6.48 21.00 17.05
C LYS A 663 -7.72 20.35 16.44
N PHE A 664 -7.53 19.42 15.51
CA PHE A 664 -8.56 18.48 15.11
C PHE A 664 -8.62 17.33 16.13
N GLU A 665 -9.77 16.68 16.22
CA GLU A 665 -10.02 15.57 17.14
C GLU A 665 -10.84 14.51 16.38
N GLY A 666 -10.23 13.37 16.08
CA GLY A 666 -10.89 12.28 15.36
C GLY A 666 -11.02 12.51 13.85
N GLU A 667 -10.05 13.21 13.24
CA GLU A 667 -10.01 13.39 11.78
C GLU A 667 -10.06 12.07 11.01
N LYS A 668 -10.85 12.04 9.94
CA LYS A 668 -10.88 10.90 9.00
C LYS A 668 -9.93 11.08 7.84
N TYR A 669 -9.50 12.30 7.54
CA TYR A 669 -8.63 12.62 6.42
C TYR A 669 -7.41 13.42 6.87
N ASN A 670 -6.26 13.22 6.22
CA ASN A 670 -5.21 14.23 6.14
C ASN A 670 -5.14 14.78 4.71
N PHE A 671 -5.22 16.11 4.54
CA PHE A 671 -5.01 16.75 3.24
C PHE A 671 -3.58 17.30 3.14
N PHE A 672 -2.90 17.04 2.03
CA PHE A 672 -1.52 17.44 1.78
C PHE A 672 -1.43 18.36 0.57
N ALA A 673 -1.04 19.62 0.78
CA ALA A 673 -0.85 20.58 -0.30
C ALA A 673 0.53 21.24 -0.24
N THR A 674 0.98 21.79 -1.36
CA THR A 674 2.21 22.58 -1.41
C THR A 674 2.12 23.85 -0.54
N GLY A 675 3.16 24.12 0.26
CA GLY A 675 3.34 25.37 0.99
C GLY A 675 3.84 26.54 0.13
N HIS A 676 3.74 26.43 -1.19
CA HIS A 676 4.09 27.44 -2.22
C HIS A 676 3.01 27.44 -3.31
N ASP A 677 2.83 28.55 -4.05
CA ASP A 677 1.87 28.66 -5.16
C ASP A 677 0.47 28.13 -4.83
N TYR A 678 -0.09 28.70 -3.76
CA TYR A 678 -1.17 28.17 -2.90
C TYR A 678 -2.55 27.87 -3.53
N ALA A 679 -2.68 27.81 -4.85
CA ALA A 679 -3.94 27.54 -5.54
C ALA A 679 -4.58 26.20 -5.10
N ASP A 680 -3.75 25.16 -5.02
CA ASP A 680 -4.17 23.80 -4.67
C ASP A 680 -4.49 23.71 -3.16
N ALA A 681 -3.75 24.43 -2.32
CA ALA A 681 -4.02 24.56 -0.89
C ALA A 681 -5.34 25.27 -0.58
N LEU A 682 -5.82 26.17 -1.46
CA LEU A 682 -7.08 26.90 -1.29
C LEU A 682 -8.30 25.99 -1.47
N SER A 683 -8.34 25.22 -2.56
CA SER A 683 -9.39 24.22 -2.79
C SER A 683 -9.28 23.06 -1.80
N GLY A 684 -8.05 22.62 -1.50
CA GLY A 684 -7.78 21.58 -0.50
C GLY A 684 -8.23 21.96 0.91
N GLY A 685 -7.91 23.17 1.38
CA GLY A 685 -8.30 23.67 2.71
C GLY A 685 -9.82 23.83 2.88
N THR A 686 -10.52 24.23 1.82
CA THR A 686 -12.00 24.22 1.80
C THR A 686 -12.56 22.81 1.98
N MET A 687 -11.99 21.82 1.29
CA MET A 687 -12.45 20.43 1.43
C MET A 687 -12.07 19.83 2.80
N ALA A 688 -10.89 20.16 3.32
CA ALA A 688 -10.44 19.79 4.66
C ALA A 688 -11.40 20.32 5.75
N ALA A 689 -11.87 21.57 5.63
CA ALA A 689 -12.92 22.12 6.50
C ALA A 689 -14.23 21.31 6.43
N ASN A 690 -14.73 20.99 5.23
CA ASN A 690 -15.97 20.21 5.06
C ASN A 690 -15.88 18.81 5.70
N GLN A 691 -14.67 18.21 5.72
CA GLN A 691 -14.43 16.88 6.30
C GLN A 691 -14.00 16.89 7.80
N ASP A 692 -14.00 18.04 8.49
CA ASP A 692 -13.40 18.23 9.83
C ASP A 692 -12.02 17.58 9.96
N SER A 693 -11.12 17.99 9.06
CA SER A 693 -9.83 17.35 8.85
C SER A 693 -8.72 18.37 8.57
N PRO A 694 -7.45 18.10 8.94
CA PRO A 694 -6.34 19.04 8.76
C PRO A 694 -5.88 19.19 7.30
N LEU A 695 -5.40 20.41 6.99
CA LEU A 695 -4.57 20.69 5.83
C LEU A 695 -3.10 20.83 6.25
N LEU A 696 -2.31 19.81 5.98
CA LEU A 696 -0.88 19.76 6.17
C LEU A 696 -0.15 20.30 4.94
N LEU A 697 0.89 21.10 5.16
CA LEU A 697 1.68 21.69 4.07
C LEU A 697 2.98 20.92 3.84
N THR A 698 3.39 20.79 2.59
CA THR A 698 4.67 20.15 2.20
C THR A 698 5.52 21.06 1.30
N ARG A 699 6.83 20.78 1.18
CA ARG A 699 7.64 21.35 0.09
C ARG A 699 7.33 20.58 -1.19
N GLN A 700 7.57 21.21 -2.34
CA GLN A 700 7.33 20.60 -3.66
C GLN A 700 8.08 19.27 -3.85
N GLN A 701 9.31 19.16 -3.31
CA GLN A 701 10.24 18.04 -3.56
C GLN A 701 10.70 17.29 -2.30
N ALA A 702 10.27 17.69 -1.11
CA ALA A 702 10.67 17.04 0.14
C ALA A 702 9.58 17.15 1.21
N LEU A 703 9.23 16.03 1.85
CA LEU A 703 8.32 16.03 3.00
C LEU A 703 9.03 16.67 4.20
N PRO A 704 8.49 17.74 4.83
CA PRO A 704 9.07 18.32 6.04
C PRO A 704 9.08 17.28 7.17
N GLY A 705 10.20 17.19 7.91
CA GLY A 705 10.34 16.21 8.99
C GLY A 705 9.27 16.32 10.08
N SER A 706 8.81 17.54 10.39
CA SER A 706 7.70 17.80 11.32
C SER A 706 6.37 17.22 10.84
N VAL A 707 6.10 17.30 9.54
CA VAL A 707 4.88 16.77 8.91
C VAL A 707 4.94 15.26 8.80
N GLY A 708 6.07 14.70 8.35
CA GLY A 708 6.27 13.25 8.33
C GLY A 708 6.20 12.63 9.74
N ALA A 709 6.71 13.32 10.76
CA ALA A 709 6.59 12.89 12.15
C ALA A 709 5.16 12.98 12.69
N TYR A 710 4.39 14.03 12.34
CA TYR A 710 2.96 14.12 12.67
C TYR A 710 2.18 12.94 12.09
N VAL A 711 2.27 12.77 10.76
CA VAL A 711 1.56 11.73 10.02
C VAL A 711 1.93 10.32 10.50
N LYS A 712 3.19 10.08 10.86
CA LYS A 712 3.62 8.79 11.42
C LYS A 712 3.12 8.54 12.84
N ALA A 713 2.93 9.60 13.64
CA ALA A 713 2.49 9.51 15.03
C ALA A 713 0.96 9.37 15.14
N ASP A 714 0.21 10.11 14.32
CA ASP A 714 -1.26 10.06 14.27
C ASP A 714 -1.77 10.03 12.80
N PRO A 715 -1.71 8.85 12.15
CA PRO A 715 -2.12 8.66 10.76
C PRO A 715 -3.64 8.50 10.62
N ALA A 716 -4.27 9.39 9.83
CA ALA A 716 -5.70 9.37 9.55
C ALA A 716 -6.13 8.22 8.62
N ASP A 717 -7.41 7.82 8.73
CA ASP A 717 -8.03 6.71 7.98
C ASP A 717 -7.90 6.88 6.44
N HIS A 718 -7.92 8.13 5.95
CA HIS A 718 -7.76 8.52 4.55
C HIS A 718 -6.70 9.61 4.37
N ASN A 719 -5.98 9.64 3.25
CA ASN A 719 -4.93 10.64 3.01
C ASN A 719 -5.00 11.15 1.57
N VAL A 720 -4.97 12.47 1.38
CA VAL A 720 -5.26 13.11 0.09
C VAL A 720 -4.15 14.09 -0.28
N ILE A 721 -3.38 13.80 -1.33
CA ILE A 721 -2.51 14.79 -1.96
C ILE A 721 -3.37 15.69 -2.86
N VAL A 722 -3.38 16.98 -2.55
CA VAL A 722 -4.06 18.01 -3.33
C VAL A 722 -3.05 18.68 -4.25
N GLY A 723 -3.25 18.54 -5.56
CA GLY A 723 -2.37 19.05 -6.60
C GLY A 723 -1.65 17.96 -7.41
N GLY A 724 -1.27 18.31 -8.64
CA GLY A 724 -0.51 17.44 -9.53
C GLY A 724 0.95 17.24 -9.09
N PRO A 725 1.71 16.35 -9.74
CA PRO A 725 3.13 16.11 -9.43
C PRO A 725 4.04 17.34 -9.53
N ALA A 726 3.62 18.37 -10.26
CA ALA A 726 4.32 19.66 -10.31
C ALA A 726 4.17 20.50 -9.02
N ALA A 727 3.10 20.30 -8.25
CA ALA A 727 2.86 20.96 -6.98
C ALA A 727 3.39 20.14 -5.79
N VAL A 728 3.09 18.84 -5.76
CA VAL A 728 3.58 17.88 -4.76
C VAL A 728 4.15 16.67 -5.48
N SER A 729 5.47 16.53 -5.50
CA SER A 729 6.14 15.53 -6.36
C SER A 729 5.89 14.08 -5.93
N THR A 730 6.21 13.16 -6.83
CA THR A 730 6.16 11.71 -6.56
C THR A 730 7.16 11.29 -5.47
N THR A 731 8.25 12.03 -5.27
CA THR A 731 9.17 11.83 -4.15
C THR A 731 8.51 12.16 -2.80
N VAL A 732 7.71 13.23 -2.76
CA VAL A 732 6.92 13.58 -1.56
C VAL A 732 5.81 12.57 -1.34
N GLU A 733 5.15 12.11 -2.40
CA GLU A 733 4.15 11.03 -2.32
C GLU A 733 4.76 9.73 -1.75
N ALA A 734 5.91 9.28 -2.25
CA ALA A 734 6.63 8.13 -1.71
C ALA A 734 7.04 8.34 -0.24
N SER A 735 7.46 9.55 0.13
CA SER A 735 7.77 9.92 1.52
C SER A 735 6.54 9.88 2.42
N LEU A 736 5.37 10.27 1.91
CA LEU A 736 4.09 10.18 2.62
C LEU A 736 3.64 8.73 2.77
N LYS A 737 3.74 7.90 1.72
CA LYS A 737 3.46 6.45 1.81
C LYS A 737 4.33 5.80 2.89
N ALA A 738 5.64 6.06 2.88
CA ALA A 738 6.58 5.58 3.89
C ALA A 738 6.28 6.09 5.31
N ALA A 739 5.81 7.34 5.48
CA ALA A 739 5.41 7.88 6.77
C ALA A 739 4.09 7.25 7.29
N LEU A 740 3.15 7.00 6.39
CA LEU A 740 1.87 6.34 6.66
C LEU A 740 2.02 4.82 6.86
N GLY A 741 3.08 4.20 6.37
CA GLY A 741 3.23 2.74 6.34
C GLY A 741 2.47 2.06 5.18
N ILE A 742 2.03 2.86 4.19
CA ILE A 742 1.47 2.36 2.94
C ILE A 742 2.64 1.81 2.12
N LYS A 743 2.53 0.55 1.68
CA LYS A 743 3.53 -0.13 0.85
C LYS A 743 3.32 0.19 -0.64
#